data_AF-A0A839IC44-F1
#
_entry.id   AF-A0A839IC44-F1
#
_cell.length_a   1.000
_cell.length_b   1.000
_cell.length_c   1.000
_cell.angle_alpha   90.00
_cell.angle_beta   90.00
_cell.angle_gamma   90.00
#
_symmetry.space_group_name_H-M   'P 1'
#
loop_
_entity.id
_entity.type
_entity.pdbx_description
1 polymer ?
#
loop_
_entity_poly.entity_id
_entity_poly.type
_entity_poly.pdbx_seq_one_letter_code
_entity_poly.pdbx_strand_id
1 'polypeptide(L)'
;MRQLSYLLLKINLMRLSSLFKSLISILFLFLITSCGGEGGDTSPSKRETTSDSGILFDAPIAGARIIVWEYDGGRIGKQLGESTSSSRGEYSIEINSGSMPILIQALGGAYTDPASGNVVYEGDGQTLKFEATAYFNEDKDNKVMLTPLTYMAKGLADYYIEKQGRDATSAINTANTTISNMYGFNVHTVEPTDIVKGGQSAYVTDGHKYGAYLTAYSSYSSDLVKKYAADVDSAIYTSFTLAALSYNDIKADGQLDGFEIDNISLLPKNISFGKEPITSETYSNVLAQHVLITANSSTLNVSGTQPDDYKPFANLINAFGTASDPNGIVPSRSSVSIDDENPTAERSDSDVLVKTDVIDLLFKDNVGLKSAEVYLQYKDDSGWSSEIACPENDFGDGYCQIDVSEFKEGLREAPVYVSINTLQLDQISESITEAKLSVYADDIVGNKNKLSTSIPFLWDNNAPVIEVTSASTFNPNNDAFYLLEGYVKEDSSNIQDLTVSFNGATPEGLTCTPYLVDDGYECAFQKSYDKSVFVNSTTQFAISAVDAIGNSSSKVHEVLSDTTRPTQSVSYPEASMSFIKIINNARQEVIERYDSSSFSAIEEADKFLNIPYGYAKDGLLAMQPSIDFDNFNKEILDINQ
;
A
#
# COMPACT_ATOMS: atom_id res chain seq x y z
N MET A 1 -88.70 23.23 -27.77
CA MET A 1 -89.23 24.61 -27.83
C MET A 1 -88.47 25.37 -28.89
N ARG A 2 -89.18 25.72 -29.96
CA ARG A 2 -89.04 26.85 -30.91
C ARG A 2 -87.67 27.48 -31.18
N GLN A 3 -87.31 27.88 -32.40
CA GLN A 3 -87.72 27.65 -33.79
C GLN A 3 -86.97 28.75 -34.59
N LEU A 4 -86.43 28.40 -35.76
CA LEU A 4 -86.27 29.25 -36.96
C LEU A 4 -85.35 30.50 -36.88
N SER A 5 -84.58 30.91 -37.90
CA SER A 5 -84.55 30.56 -39.32
C SER A 5 -83.24 31.04 -39.97
N TYR A 6 -82.72 30.20 -40.87
CA TYR A 6 -81.98 30.62 -42.07
C TYR A 6 -82.95 31.25 -43.08
N LEU A 7 -82.58 32.36 -43.75
CA LEU A 7 -83.03 32.64 -45.13
C LEU A 7 -82.19 33.71 -45.85
N LEU A 8 -81.37 33.24 -46.80
CA LEU A 8 -81.12 33.72 -48.19
C LEU A 8 -81.19 35.23 -48.52
N LEU A 9 -80.14 35.75 -49.18
CA LEU A 9 -80.22 36.16 -50.60
C LEU A 9 -78.83 36.37 -51.25
N LYS A 10 -78.53 35.57 -52.28
CA LYS A 10 -77.52 35.85 -53.33
C LYS A 10 -78.03 37.01 -54.20
N ILE A 11 -77.25 38.08 -54.42
CA ILE A 11 -77.22 38.83 -55.69
C ILE A 11 -75.78 39.25 -56.02
N ASN A 12 -75.45 39.04 -57.30
CA ASN A 12 -74.17 39.20 -57.98
C ASN A 12 -73.54 40.61 -57.92
N LEU A 13 -72.20 40.58 -57.94
CA LEU A 13 -71.32 41.31 -58.87
C LEU A 13 -72.03 42.28 -59.82
N MET A 14 -71.82 43.57 -59.62
CA MET A 14 -71.22 44.50 -60.60
C MET A 14 -71.39 45.94 -60.11
N ARG A 15 -70.31 46.71 -60.29
CA ARG A 15 -70.19 48.17 -60.07
C ARG A 15 -69.94 48.61 -58.63
N LEU A 16 -68.67 48.55 -58.22
CA LEU A 16 -68.10 49.60 -57.35
C LEU A 16 -66.55 49.64 -57.47
N SER A 17 -66.02 49.55 -58.69
CA SER A 17 -64.57 49.52 -58.95
C SER A 17 -64.00 50.82 -59.56
N SER A 18 -64.67 51.97 -59.38
CA SER A 18 -64.18 53.24 -59.96
C SER A 18 -64.28 54.49 -59.08
N LEU A 19 -64.57 54.36 -57.78
CA LEU A 19 -64.70 55.52 -56.87
C LEU A 19 -63.70 55.55 -55.71
N PHE A 20 -62.74 54.64 -55.65
CA PHE A 20 -61.67 54.61 -54.63
C PHE A 20 -60.27 55.02 -55.14
N LYS A 21 -60.14 55.41 -56.41
CA LYS A 21 -58.86 55.80 -57.04
C LYS A 21 -58.71 57.30 -57.32
N SER A 22 -59.63 58.14 -56.84
CA SER A 22 -59.64 59.59 -57.13
C SER A 22 -59.76 60.50 -55.90
N LEU A 23 -59.39 60.01 -54.71
CA LEU A 23 -59.27 60.84 -53.49
C LEU A 23 -57.84 60.89 -52.89
N ILE A 24 -56.86 60.22 -53.50
CA ILE A 24 -55.48 60.14 -52.99
C ILE A 24 -54.50 61.07 -53.73
N SER A 25 -54.91 61.75 -54.81
CA SER A 25 -54.02 62.64 -55.59
C SER A 25 -54.15 64.15 -55.31
N ILE A 26 -55.03 64.60 -54.40
CA ILE A 26 -55.23 66.03 -54.09
C ILE A 26 -55.10 66.30 -52.58
N LEU A 27 -54.11 65.69 -51.95
CA LEU A 27 -53.64 66.08 -50.60
C LEU A 27 -52.10 66.21 -50.55
N PHE A 28 -51.46 66.38 -51.72
CA PHE A 28 -49.99 66.33 -51.87
C PHE A 28 -49.35 67.65 -52.33
N LEU A 29 -50.09 68.76 -52.32
CA LEU A 29 -49.54 70.09 -52.57
C LEU A 29 -50.25 71.08 -51.65
N PHE A 30 -49.71 71.34 -50.45
CA PHE A 30 -49.81 72.62 -49.71
C PHE A 30 -49.29 72.49 -48.27
N LEU A 31 -48.01 72.13 -48.08
CA LEU A 31 -47.26 72.46 -46.85
C LEU A 31 -45.75 72.52 -47.17
N ILE A 32 -45.31 73.61 -47.82
CA ILE A 32 -43.90 74.03 -47.84
C ILE A 32 -43.80 75.39 -47.19
N THR A 33 -43.53 75.39 -45.89
CA THR A 33 -42.90 76.49 -45.15
C THR A 33 -41.95 75.91 -44.11
N SER A 34 -40.64 76.09 -44.34
CA SER A 34 -39.59 76.30 -43.35
C SER A 34 -39.68 75.58 -41.99
N CYS A 35 -38.89 74.51 -41.84
CA CYS A 35 -38.10 74.30 -40.63
C CYS A 35 -36.77 73.67 -41.05
N GLY A 36 -35.66 74.39 -40.85
CA GLY A 36 -34.34 73.79 -40.93
C GLY A 36 -34.20 72.79 -39.79
N GLY A 37 -33.91 71.55 -40.13
CA GLY A 37 -33.58 70.48 -39.20
C GLY A 37 -32.43 69.68 -39.79
N GLU A 38 -31.35 69.59 -39.04
CA GLU A 38 -30.14 68.84 -39.37
C GLU A 38 -30.50 67.44 -39.87
N GLY A 39 -29.89 67.04 -41.00
CA GLY A 39 -29.92 65.67 -41.47
C GLY A 39 -29.21 64.78 -40.46
N GLY A 40 -29.97 64.23 -39.51
CA GLY A 40 -29.53 63.11 -38.70
C GLY A 40 -29.24 61.94 -39.62
N ASP A 41 -28.00 61.47 -39.58
CA ASP A 41 -27.56 60.25 -40.22
C ASP A 41 -28.52 59.11 -39.84
N THR A 42 -29.15 58.49 -40.84
CA THR A 42 -30.03 57.32 -40.66
C THR A 42 -29.30 56.02 -40.94
N SER A 43 -27.98 56.07 -41.09
CA SER A 43 -27.14 54.88 -41.08
C SER A 43 -27.34 54.14 -39.75
N PRO A 44 -27.44 52.80 -39.75
CA PRO A 44 -27.39 52.03 -38.50
C PRO A 44 -26.19 52.50 -37.67
N SER A 45 -26.35 52.58 -36.35
CA SER A 45 -25.23 52.91 -35.47
C SER A 45 -24.03 52.04 -35.82
N LYS A 46 -22.85 52.67 -35.92
CA LYS A 46 -21.60 51.95 -36.13
C LYS A 46 -21.50 50.90 -35.02
N ARG A 47 -21.41 49.63 -35.40
CA ARG A 47 -21.24 48.52 -34.45
C ARG A 47 -19.84 48.63 -33.85
N GLU A 48 -19.77 48.60 -32.53
CA GLU A 48 -18.51 48.53 -31.82
C GLU A 48 -17.92 47.13 -31.98
N THR A 49 -16.59 47.05 -32.06
CA THR A 49 -15.87 45.78 -32.08
C THR A 49 -15.45 45.47 -30.66
N THR A 50 -15.92 44.35 -30.13
CA THR A 50 -15.79 44.00 -28.72
C THR A 50 -15.23 42.59 -28.58
N SER A 51 -14.36 42.37 -27.59
CA SER A 51 -13.73 41.07 -27.39
C SER A 51 -14.62 40.08 -26.63
N ASP A 52 -14.57 38.83 -27.06
CA ASP A 52 -14.98 37.66 -26.29
C ASP A 52 -13.74 36.83 -25.97
N SER A 53 -13.54 36.54 -24.69
CA SER A 53 -12.28 35.95 -24.18
C SER A 53 -12.52 34.92 -23.09
N GLY A 54 -11.53 34.07 -22.85
CA GLY A 54 -11.61 33.10 -21.77
C GLY A 54 -10.47 32.10 -21.79
N ILE A 55 -10.69 30.97 -21.10
CA ILE A 55 -9.76 29.86 -21.06
C ILE A 55 -10.48 28.57 -21.50
N LEU A 56 -9.82 27.80 -22.35
CA LEU A 56 -10.19 26.43 -22.67
C LEU A 56 -9.44 25.49 -21.71
N PHE A 57 -10.20 24.87 -20.80
CA PHE A 57 -9.62 24.19 -19.66
C PHE A 57 -10.41 22.94 -19.24
N ASP A 58 -9.70 21.82 -19.25
CA ASP A 58 -10.00 20.57 -18.56
C ASP A 58 -8.73 20.18 -17.76
N ALA A 59 -7.61 20.18 -18.49
CA ALA A 59 -6.37 20.88 -18.14
C ALA A 59 -6.11 21.96 -19.22
N PRO A 60 -5.06 22.80 -19.17
CA PRO A 60 -4.80 23.77 -20.24
C PRO A 60 -4.73 23.09 -21.62
N ILE A 61 -5.71 23.37 -22.50
CA ILE A 61 -5.77 22.76 -23.84
C ILE A 61 -5.15 23.73 -24.84
N ALA A 62 -4.02 23.32 -25.42
CA ALA A 62 -3.24 24.15 -26.32
C ALA A 62 -3.59 23.88 -27.79
N GLY A 63 -3.58 24.93 -28.62
CA GLY A 63 -3.69 24.81 -30.07
C GLY A 63 -5.07 24.44 -30.60
N ALA A 64 -6.12 24.50 -29.77
CA ALA A 64 -7.49 24.27 -30.21
C ALA A 64 -7.98 25.46 -31.03
N ARG A 65 -8.70 25.20 -32.13
CA ARG A 65 -9.35 26.24 -32.92
C ARG A 65 -10.63 26.67 -32.23
N ILE A 66 -10.72 27.95 -31.86
CA ILE A 66 -11.90 28.53 -31.20
C ILE A 66 -12.70 29.31 -32.23
N ILE A 67 -13.99 29.02 -32.37
CA ILE A 67 -14.88 29.68 -33.31
C ILE A 67 -16.12 30.18 -32.57
N VAL A 68 -16.50 31.44 -32.82
CA VAL A 68 -17.76 32.01 -32.31
C VAL A 68 -18.77 32.10 -33.44
N TRP A 69 -19.98 31.62 -33.18
CA TRP A 69 -21.10 31.60 -34.11
C TRP A 69 -22.29 32.36 -33.54
N GLU A 70 -23.10 32.96 -34.42
CA GLU A 70 -24.46 33.34 -34.07
C GLU A 70 -25.23 32.08 -33.64
N TYR A 71 -26.02 32.20 -32.58
CA TYR A 71 -26.82 31.09 -32.08
C TYR A 71 -28.27 31.53 -31.86
N ASP A 72 -29.17 30.95 -32.64
CA ASP A 72 -30.60 31.26 -32.55
C ASP A 72 -31.41 29.96 -32.45
N GLY A 73 -32.08 29.77 -31.32
CA GLY A 73 -33.02 28.67 -31.08
C GLY A 73 -32.48 27.28 -31.45
N GLY A 74 -31.22 26.97 -31.11
CA GLY A 74 -30.61 25.67 -31.41
C GLY A 74 -29.95 25.57 -32.79
N ARG A 75 -29.92 26.68 -33.56
CA ARG A 75 -29.34 26.72 -34.91
C ARG A 75 -28.08 27.58 -34.93
N ILE A 76 -27.04 27.02 -35.53
CA ILE A 76 -25.77 27.72 -35.80
C ILE A 76 -25.99 28.64 -37.00
N GLY A 77 -25.72 29.93 -36.80
CA GLY A 77 -25.81 30.98 -37.82
C GLY A 77 -24.44 31.35 -38.40
N LYS A 78 -24.21 32.64 -38.65
CA LYS A 78 -22.96 33.14 -39.23
C LYS A 78 -21.79 32.98 -38.25
N GLN A 79 -20.60 32.67 -38.76
CA GLN A 79 -19.36 32.81 -38.00
C GLN A 79 -19.10 34.29 -37.69
N LEU A 80 -18.90 34.58 -36.41
CA LEU A 80 -18.65 35.93 -35.90
C LEU A 80 -17.14 36.22 -35.76
N GLY A 81 -16.35 35.19 -35.46
CA GLY A 81 -14.90 35.29 -35.35
C GLY A 81 -14.25 33.94 -35.06
N GLU A 82 -12.92 33.91 -35.12
CA GLU A 82 -12.12 32.73 -34.78
C GLU A 82 -10.78 33.12 -34.18
N SER A 83 -10.19 32.23 -33.39
CA SER A 83 -8.85 32.34 -32.82
C SER A 83 -8.30 30.94 -32.51
N THR A 84 -7.19 30.87 -31.79
CA THR A 84 -6.57 29.62 -31.35
C THR A 84 -6.19 29.74 -29.87
N SER A 85 -6.37 28.67 -29.10
CA SER A 85 -6.00 28.68 -27.69
C SER A 85 -4.48 28.69 -27.50
N SER A 86 -4.02 29.46 -26.51
CA SER A 86 -2.61 29.55 -26.13
C SER A 86 -2.12 28.27 -25.44
N SER A 87 -0.84 28.20 -25.09
CA SER A 87 -0.29 27.09 -24.29
C SER A 87 -0.90 26.99 -22.88
N ARG A 88 -1.58 28.03 -22.42
CA ARG A 88 -2.34 28.07 -21.17
C ARG A 88 -3.85 27.91 -21.39
N GLY A 89 -4.30 27.63 -22.60
CA GLY A 89 -5.71 27.54 -22.96
C GLY A 89 -6.39 28.89 -23.19
N GLU A 90 -5.69 30.01 -22.99
CA GLU A 90 -6.27 31.36 -23.13
C GLU A 90 -6.66 31.64 -24.59
N TYR A 91 -7.81 32.29 -24.81
CA TYR A 91 -8.23 32.76 -26.12
C TYR A 91 -8.87 34.14 -26.03
N SER A 92 -8.83 34.87 -27.14
CA SER A 92 -9.55 36.14 -27.32
C SER A 92 -9.91 36.30 -28.80
N ILE A 93 -11.15 36.72 -29.07
CA ILE A 93 -11.73 36.90 -30.40
C ILE A 93 -12.41 38.26 -30.44
N GLU A 94 -12.06 39.09 -31.42
CA GLU A 94 -12.77 40.35 -31.69
C GLU A 94 -14.05 40.08 -32.49
N ILE A 95 -15.19 40.52 -31.96
CA ILE A 95 -16.50 40.33 -32.58
C ILE A 95 -17.07 41.69 -32.97
N ASN A 96 -17.46 41.82 -34.23
CA ASN A 96 -18.20 42.98 -34.73
C ASN A 96 -19.65 42.56 -35.01
N SER A 97 -20.45 42.52 -33.95
CA SER A 97 -21.86 42.15 -34.03
C SER A 97 -22.67 42.81 -32.91
N GLY A 98 -24.00 42.85 -33.06
CA GLY A 98 -24.88 43.34 -32.00
C GLY A 98 -25.02 42.34 -30.86
N SER A 99 -25.59 42.77 -29.73
CA SER A 99 -25.84 41.89 -28.59
C SER A 99 -26.81 40.74 -28.96
N MET A 100 -26.39 39.48 -28.76
CA MET A 100 -27.16 38.30 -29.15
C MET A 100 -26.67 37.02 -28.45
N PRO A 101 -27.44 35.93 -28.45
CA PRO A 101 -26.90 34.63 -28.07
C PRO A 101 -25.85 34.13 -29.07
N ILE A 102 -24.77 33.56 -28.54
CA ILE A 102 -23.64 33.03 -29.30
C ILE A 102 -23.31 31.60 -28.88
N LEU A 103 -22.76 30.83 -29.81
CA LEU A 103 -22.13 29.53 -29.57
C LEU A 103 -20.62 29.71 -29.73
N ILE A 104 -19.86 29.35 -28.71
CA ILE A 104 -18.41 29.32 -28.74
C ILE A 104 -18.00 27.85 -28.80
N GLN A 105 -17.24 27.48 -29.82
CA GLN A 105 -16.85 26.10 -30.09
C GLN A 105 -15.33 25.99 -30.17
N ALA A 106 -14.74 25.15 -29.34
CA ALA A 106 -13.36 24.70 -29.44
C ALA A 106 -13.29 23.38 -30.18
N LEU A 107 -12.38 23.26 -31.14
CA LEU A 107 -12.14 22.04 -31.92
C LEU A 107 -10.65 21.69 -31.93
N GLY A 108 -10.34 20.42 -31.67
CA GLY A 108 -8.98 19.89 -31.69
C GLY A 108 -8.14 20.34 -30.49
N GLY A 109 -6.82 20.46 -30.72
CA GLY A 109 -5.85 20.76 -29.67
C GLY A 109 -5.38 19.51 -28.92
N ALA A 110 -4.64 19.72 -27.84
CA ALA A 110 -4.15 18.65 -26.98
C ALA A 110 -3.96 19.13 -25.54
N TYR A 111 -4.09 18.20 -24.59
CA TYR A 111 -3.74 18.42 -23.18
C TYR A 111 -3.10 17.16 -22.58
N THR A 112 -2.44 17.33 -21.45
CA THR A 112 -1.97 16.22 -20.62
C THR A 112 -2.97 16.04 -19.48
N ASP A 113 -3.58 14.87 -19.40
CA ASP A 113 -4.50 14.50 -18.33
C ASP A 113 -3.73 14.48 -16.99
N PRO A 114 -4.09 15.33 -16.01
CA PRO A 114 -3.26 15.55 -14.83
C PRO A 114 -2.96 14.32 -13.97
N ALA A 115 -3.94 13.43 -13.79
CA ALA A 115 -3.83 12.29 -12.88
C ALA A 115 -3.32 11.01 -13.55
N SER A 116 -3.55 10.83 -14.85
CA SER A 116 -2.99 9.68 -15.59
C SER A 116 -1.64 10.00 -16.25
N GLY A 117 -1.34 11.27 -16.53
CA GLY A 117 -0.16 11.70 -17.28
C GLY A 117 -0.27 11.46 -18.80
N ASN A 118 -1.39 10.90 -19.28
CA ASN A 118 -1.59 10.60 -20.68
C ASN A 118 -1.82 11.88 -21.50
N VAL A 119 -1.28 11.93 -22.72
CA VAL A 119 -1.58 13.01 -23.66
C VAL A 119 -2.87 12.68 -24.39
N VAL A 120 -3.86 13.54 -24.24
CA VAL A 120 -5.14 13.47 -24.95
C VAL A 120 -5.09 14.50 -26.09
N TYR A 121 -5.24 14.03 -27.32
CA TYR A 121 -5.14 14.84 -28.53
C TYR A 121 -6.10 14.33 -29.61
N GLU A 122 -6.27 15.11 -30.67
CA GLU A 122 -7.06 14.72 -31.84
C GLU A 122 -6.42 13.52 -32.58
N GLY A 123 -7.07 12.36 -32.57
CA GLY A 123 -6.57 11.11 -33.12
C GLY A 123 -7.64 10.00 -33.11
N ASP A 124 -7.44 8.93 -33.89
CA ASP A 124 -8.31 7.73 -33.92
C ASP A 124 -9.82 7.99 -34.13
N GLY A 125 -10.16 9.08 -34.83
CA GLY A 125 -11.55 9.47 -35.11
C GLY A 125 -12.23 10.26 -33.99
N GLN A 126 -11.53 10.59 -32.89
CA GLN A 126 -11.99 11.52 -31.87
C GLN A 126 -11.48 12.94 -32.15
N THR A 127 -12.40 13.89 -32.23
CA THR A 127 -12.10 15.33 -32.23
C THR A 127 -12.44 15.89 -30.86
N LEU A 128 -11.46 16.45 -30.15
CA LEU A 128 -11.71 17.18 -28.91
C LEU A 128 -12.62 18.37 -29.21
N LYS A 129 -13.76 18.41 -28.53
CA LYS A 129 -14.82 19.39 -28.78
C LYS A 129 -15.42 19.87 -27.48
N PHE A 130 -15.22 21.14 -27.16
CA PHE A 130 -15.92 21.83 -26.08
C PHE A 130 -16.80 22.93 -26.66
N GLU A 131 -18.01 23.05 -26.13
CA GLU A 131 -18.96 24.09 -26.54
C GLU A 131 -19.52 24.80 -25.32
N ALA A 132 -19.69 26.12 -25.43
CA ALA A 132 -20.44 26.91 -24.48
C ALA A 132 -21.40 27.83 -25.21
N THR A 133 -22.55 28.10 -24.59
CA THR A 133 -23.46 29.16 -25.02
C THR A 133 -23.44 30.30 -24.04
N ALA A 134 -23.43 31.52 -24.58
CA ALA A 134 -23.46 32.75 -23.80
C ALA A 134 -24.32 33.80 -24.49
N TYR A 135 -24.72 34.82 -23.74
CA TYR A 135 -25.31 36.02 -24.32
C TYR A 135 -24.20 37.07 -24.51
N PHE A 136 -23.81 37.32 -25.76
CA PHE A 136 -22.83 38.33 -26.13
C PHE A 136 -23.43 39.72 -25.97
N ASN A 137 -22.65 40.63 -25.40
CA ASN A 137 -23.03 42.02 -25.21
C ASN A 137 -22.03 42.92 -25.95
N GLU A 138 -22.51 43.74 -26.87
CA GLU A 138 -21.63 44.58 -27.69
C GLU A 138 -20.99 45.73 -26.87
N ASP A 139 -21.61 46.13 -25.75
CA ASP A 139 -21.19 47.28 -24.94
C ASP A 139 -20.21 46.94 -23.80
N LYS A 140 -19.78 45.68 -23.66
CA LYS A 140 -18.86 45.24 -22.60
C LYS A 140 -18.02 44.04 -23.03
N ASP A 141 -16.84 43.90 -22.42
CA ASP A 141 -16.02 42.71 -22.61
C ASP A 141 -16.77 41.46 -22.16
N ASN A 142 -16.76 40.43 -23.01
CA ASN A 142 -17.38 39.15 -22.72
C ASN A 142 -16.29 38.17 -22.28
N LYS A 143 -16.56 37.48 -21.16
CA LYS A 143 -15.68 36.47 -20.58
C LYS A 143 -16.44 35.15 -20.48
N VAL A 144 -16.00 34.13 -21.22
CA VAL A 144 -16.63 32.81 -21.27
C VAL A 144 -15.58 31.72 -21.18
N MET A 145 -15.60 30.95 -20.09
CA MET A 145 -14.75 29.77 -19.97
C MET A 145 -15.27 28.66 -20.89
N LEU A 146 -14.36 27.83 -21.42
CA LEU A 146 -14.68 26.61 -22.13
C LEU A 146 -14.15 25.43 -21.31
N THR A 147 -15.02 24.81 -20.54
CA THR A 147 -14.72 23.74 -19.59
C THR A 147 -15.80 22.65 -19.64
N PRO A 148 -15.56 21.49 -18.99
CA PRO A 148 -16.60 20.50 -18.75
C PRO A 148 -17.91 21.07 -18.16
N LEU A 149 -17.84 22.04 -17.23
CA LEU A 149 -19.05 22.61 -16.61
C LEU A 149 -19.82 23.53 -17.54
N THR A 150 -19.13 24.34 -18.35
CA THR A 150 -19.83 25.16 -19.37
C THR A 150 -20.38 24.30 -20.50
N TYR A 151 -19.78 23.13 -20.75
CA TYR A 151 -20.30 22.17 -21.71
C TYR A 151 -21.55 21.46 -21.18
N MET A 152 -21.57 21.10 -19.89
CA MET A 152 -22.79 20.66 -19.21
C MET A 152 -23.90 21.73 -19.26
N ALA A 153 -23.57 23.00 -19.01
CA ALA A 153 -24.52 24.10 -19.12
C ALA A 153 -25.08 24.25 -20.55
N LYS A 154 -24.25 24.05 -21.58
CA LYS A 154 -24.68 23.99 -22.97
C LYS A 154 -25.66 22.85 -23.23
N GLY A 155 -25.43 21.67 -22.66
CA GLY A 155 -26.35 20.53 -22.77
C GLY A 155 -27.73 20.86 -22.19
N LEU A 156 -27.76 21.48 -21.01
CA LEU A 156 -28.99 21.90 -20.36
C LEU A 156 -29.74 23.00 -21.16
N ALA A 157 -29.00 23.95 -21.75
CA ALA A 157 -29.57 24.96 -22.63
C ALA A 157 -30.20 24.32 -23.88
N ASP A 158 -29.53 23.33 -24.48
CA ASP A 158 -30.06 22.57 -25.62
C ASP A 158 -31.33 21.82 -25.24
N TYR A 159 -31.37 21.17 -24.08
CA TYR A 159 -32.58 20.54 -23.58
C TYR A 159 -33.75 21.54 -23.45
N TYR A 160 -33.51 22.72 -22.86
CA TYR A 160 -34.54 23.75 -22.72
C TYR A 160 -35.04 24.28 -24.06
N ILE A 161 -34.17 24.40 -25.07
CA ILE A 161 -34.54 24.86 -26.41
C ILE A 161 -35.26 23.74 -27.17
N GLU A 162 -34.64 22.58 -27.29
CA GLU A 162 -35.08 21.48 -28.16
C GLU A 162 -36.28 20.72 -27.59
N LYS A 163 -36.33 20.51 -26.27
CA LYS A 163 -37.38 19.70 -25.61
C LYS A 163 -38.46 20.54 -24.94
N GLN A 164 -38.09 21.69 -24.38
CA GLN A 164 -39.05 22.59 -23.72
C GLN A 164 -39.50 23.78 -24.58
N GLY A 165 -38.89 24.00 -25.76
CA GLY A 165 -39.29 25.06 -26.68
C GLY A 165 -39.05 26.48 -26.15
N ARG A 166 -38.10 26.66 -25.22
CA ARG A 166 -37.77 27.99 -24.67
C ARG A 166 -36.99 28.82 -25.69
N ASP A 167 -37.09 30.15 -25.58
CA ASP A 167 -36.24 31.05 -26.36
C ASP A 167 -34.77 30.91 -25.94
N ALA A 168 -33.85 31.11 -26.89
CA ALA A 168 -32.43 30.87 -26.68
C ALA A 168 -31.85 31.69 -25.52
N THR A 169 -32.20 32.98 -25.43
CA THR A 169 -31.71 33.87 -24.36
C THR A 169 -32.14 33.37 -22.98
N SER A 170 -33.42 33.05 -22.81
CA SER A 170 -33.95 32.52 -21.55
C SER A 170 -33.33 31.17 -21.20
N ALA A 171 -33.23 30.26 -22.18
CA ALA A 171 -32.66 28.93 -21.99
C ALA A 171 -31.20 28.99 -21.54
N ILE A 172 -30.37 29.78 -22.24
CA ILE A 172 -28.95 29.95 -21.93
C ILE A 172 -28.77 30.58 -20.54
N ASN A 173 -29.46 31.68 -20.26
CA ASN A 173 -29.34 32.34 -18.96
C ASN A 173 -29.79 31.44 -17.80
N THR A 174 -30.86 30.67 -17.99
CA THR A 174 -31.35 29.73 -16.99
C THR A 174 -30.35 28.60 -16.78
N ALA A 175 -29.89 27.94 -17.85
CA ALA A 175 -28.95 26.84 -17.76
C ALA A 175 -27.63 27.25 -17.09
N ASN A 176 -27.05 28.38 -17.52
CA ASN A 176 -25.81 28.91 -16.96
C ASN A 176 -25.96 29.24 -15.46
N THR A 177 -27.12 29.79 -15.07
CA THR A 177 -27.45 30.09 -13.66
C THR A 177 -27.62 28.80 -12.85
N THR A 178 -28.35 27.81 -13.38
CA THR A 178 -28.58 26.52 -12.71
C THR A 178 -27.25 25.82 -12.42
N ILE A 179 -26.38 25.69 -13.43
CA ILE A 179 -25.07 25.06 -13.24
C ILE A 179 -24.18 25.88 -12.31
N SER A 180 -24.16 27.21 -12.43
CA SER A 180 -23.37 28.07 -11.52
C SER A 180 -23.82 27.95 -10.06
N ASN A 181 -25.13 27.92 -9.81
CA ASN A 181 -25.68 27.75 -8.48
C ASN A 181 -25.37 26.36 -7.90
N MET A 182 -25.28 25.34 -8.74
CA MET A 182 -24.95 23.97 -8.33
C MET A 182 -23.55 23.89 -7.73
N TYR A 183 -22.57 24.57 -8.31
CA TYR A 183 -21.20 24.56 -7.82
C TYR A 183 -20.85 25.73 -6.89
N GLY A 184 -21.75 26.70 -6.72
CA GLY A 184 -21.54 27.86 -5.84
C GLY A 184 -20.61 28.93 -6.40
N PHE A 185 -20.33 28.89 -7.71
CA PHE A 185 -19.53 29.89 -8.42
C PHE A 185 -19.97 30.02 -9.88
N ASN A 186 -19.66 31.14 -10.54
CA ASN A 186 -20.03 31.36 -11.94
C ASN A 186 -19.11 30.57 -12.89
N VAL A 187 -19.61 29.48 -13.45
CA VAL A 187 -18.82 28.57 -14.32
C VAL A 187 -18.35 29.20 -15.63
N HIS A 188 -18.96 30.32 -16.06
CA HIS A 188 -18.60 31.03 -17.29
C HIS A 188 -17.56 32.13 -17.07
N THR A 189 -17.55 32.79 -15.91
CA THR A 189 -16.68 33.96 -15.69
C THR A 189 -15.56 33.71 -14.69
N VAL A 190 -15.72 32.75 -13.77
CA VAL A 190 -14.66 32.33 -12.86
C VAL A 190 -13.66 31.49 -13.63
N GLU A 191 -12.41 31.91 -13.61
CA GLU A 191 -11.32 31.19 -14.26
C GLU A 191 -10.86 30.02 -13.37
N PRO A 192 -10.85 28.78 -13.88
CA PRO A 192 -10.32 27.65 -13.13
C PRO A 192 -8.82 27.85 -12.88
N THR A 193 -8.39 27.67 -11.64
CA THR A 193 -6.98 27.65 -11.28
C THR A 193 -6.37 26.31 -11.66
N ASP A 194 -5.26 26.31 -12.41
CA ASP A 194 -4.46 25.09 -12.63
C ASP A 194 -3.71 24.74 -11.33
N ILE A 195 -4.37 23.97 -10.46
CA ILE A 195 -3.81 23.54 -9.17
C ILE A 195 -2.65 22.53 -9.32
N VAL A 196 -2.46 21.97 -10.53
CA VAL A 196 -1.45 20.93 -10.83
C VAL A 196 -0.13 21.57 -11.26
N LYS A 197 -0.19 22.75 -11.91
CA LYS A 197 1.01 23.48 -12.36
C LYS A 197 1.30 24.75 -11.56
N GLY A 198 0.38 25.26 -10.76
CA GLY A 198 0.58 26.50 -10.02
C GLY A 198 -0.63 26.95 -9.20
N GLY A 199 -0.92 28.26 -9.25
CA GLY A 199 -2.03 28.83 -8.50
C GLY A 199 -1.76 29.08 -7.02
N GLN A 200 -0.51 29.40 -6.66
CA GLN A 200 -0.10 29.54 -5.26
C GLN A 200 -1.04 30.46 -4.44
N SER A 201 -1.65 29.91 -3.39
CA SER A 201 -2.56 30.64 -2.52
C SER A 201 -2.59 30.03 -1.13
N ALA A 202 -2.76 30.88 -0.10
CA ALA A 202 -2.95 30.45 1.28
C ALA A 202 -4.41 30.07 1.59
N TYR A 203 -5.34 30.31 0.66
CA TYR A 203 -6.78 30.05 0.84
C TYR A 203 -7.42 29.57 -0.46
N VAL A 204 -8.46 28.76 -0.34
CA VAL A 204 -9.22 28.22 -1.47
C VAL A 204 -10.18 29.27 -2.02
N THR A 205 -9.93 29.74 -3.24
CA THR A 205 -10.86 30.61 -4.00
C THR A 205 -11.84 29.78 -4.83
N ASP A 206 -12.85 30.41 -5.42
CA ASP A 206 -13.74 29.72 -6.36
C ASP A 206 -12.99 29.18 -7.59
N GLY A 207 -11.95 29.86 -8.06
CA GLY A 207 -11.07 29.33 -9.12
C GLY A 207 -10.35 28.04 -8.70
N HIS A 208 -9.95 27.94 -7.43
CA HIS A 208 -9.35 26.72 -6.89
C HIS A 208 -10.37 25.57 -6.79
N LYS A 209 -11.58 25.85 -6.28
CA LYS A 209 -12.67 24.85 -6.27
C LYS A 209 -12.97 24.34 -7.68
N TYR A 210 -13.06 25.26 -8.63
CA TYR A 210 -13.31 24.93 -10.02
C TYR A 210 -12.19 24.06 -10.61
N GLY A 211 -10.93 24.48 -10.46
CA GLY A 211 -9.77 23.71 -10.90
C GLY A 211 -9.66 22.33 -10.27
N ALA A 212 -9.92 22.21 -8.97
CA ALA A 212 -9.95 20.94 -8.25
C ALA A 212 -11.07 20.03 -8.76
N TYR A 213 -12.26 20.56 -9.05
CA TYR A 213 -13.36 19.79 -9.62
C TYR A 213 -13.05 19.27 -11.03
N LEU A 214 -12.46 20.10 -11.89
CA LEU A 214 -12.05 19.65 -13.23
C LEU A 214 -10.94 18.58 -13.14
N THR A 215 -9.98 18.76 -12.24
CA THR A 215 -8.94 17.76 -11.98
C THR A 215 -9.51 16.46 -11.39
N ALA A 216 -10.62 16.52 -10.65
CA ALA A 216 -11.33 15.34 -10.15
C ALA A 216 -11.87 14.44 -11.27
N TYR A 217 -12.22 14.99 -12.46
CA TYR A 217 -12.61 14.19 -13.62
C TYR A 217 -11.44 13.31 -14.09
N SER A 218 -10.24 13.90 -14.13
CA SER A 218 -9.00 13.20 -14.47
C SER A 218 -8.62 12.18 -13.38
N SER A 219 -8.74 12.53 -12.10
CA SER A 219 -8.51 11.62 -10.97
C SER A 219 -9.38 10.36 -11.05
N TYR A 220 -10.68 10.54 -11.30
CA TYR A 220 -11.61 9.41 -11.50
C TYR A 220 -11.27 8.58 -12.73
N SER A 221 -10.93 9.24 -13.84
CA SER A 221 -10.50 8.56 -15.06
C SER A 221 -9.25 7.70 -14.82
N SER A 222 -8.26 8.21 -14.08
CA SER A 222 -7.03 7.50 -13.73
C SER A 222 -7.29 6.25 -12.90
N ASP A 223 -8.21 6.31 -11.93
CA ASP A 223 -8.63 5.14 -11.16
C ASP A 223 -9.25 4.05 -12.03
N LEU A 224 -10.08 4.43 -13.01
CA LEU A 224 -10.67 3.47 -13.95
C LEU A 224 -9.63 2.89 -14.91
N VAL A 225 -8.64 3.66 -15.35
CA VAL A 225 -7.49 3.15 -16.13
C VAL A 225 -6.76 2.06 -15.33
N LYS A 226 -6.46 2.31 -14.05
CA LYS A 226 -5.78 1.32 -13.18
C LYS A 226 -6.65 0.08 -12.95
N LYS A 227 -7.94 0.29 -12.63
CA LYS A 227 -8.91 -0.78 -12.37
C LYS A 227 -9.11 -1.71 -13.57
N TYR A 228 -9.05 -1.19 -14.80
CA TYR A 228 -9.34 -1.93 -16.02
C TYR A 228 -8.14 -2.10 -16.97
N ALA A 229 -6.90 -1.92 -16.48
CA ALA A 229 -5.67 -1.85 -17.27
C ALA A 229 -5.41 -3.03 -18.23
N ALA A 230 -5.96 -4.22 -17.95
CA ALA A 230 -5.75 -5.43 -18.75
C ALA A 230 -6.68 -5.56 -19.97
N ASP A 231 -7.81 -4.83 -20.01
CA ASP A 231 -8.96 -5.20 -20.85
C ASP A 231 -9.53 -4.07 -21.72
N VAL A 232 -9.03 -2.83 -21.62
CA VAL A 232 -9.69 -1.65 -22.20
C VAL A 232 -8.69 -0.73 -22.87
N ASP A 233 -9.15 -0.09 -23.96
CA ASP A 233 -8.45 1.05 -24.55
C ASP A 233 -8.45 2.22 -23.54
N SER A 234 -7.28 2.53 -22.99
CA SER A 234 -7.10 3.63 -22.04
C SER A 234 -7.56 4.98 -22.59
N ALA A 235 -7.70 5.13 -23.92
CA ALA A 235 -8.24 6.33 -24.56
C ALA A 235 -9.72 6.59 -24.23
N ILE A 236 -10.46 5.58 -23.75
CA ILE A 236 -11.84 5.78 -23.30
C ILE A 236 -11.87 6.60 -22.01
N TYR A 237 -10.98 6.28 -21.05
CA TYR A 237 -10.96 6.88 -19.72
C TYR A 237 -10.18 8.19 -19.70
N THR A 238 -10.84 9.28 -20.10
CA THR A 238 -10.30 10.63 -20.04
C THR A 238 -11.31 11.59 -19.42
N SER A 239 -10.81 12.66 -18.80
CA SER A 239 -11.65 13.76 -18.31
C SER A 239 -12.55 14.35 -19.41
N PHE A 240 -12.04 14.39 -20.66
CA PHE A 240 -12.81 14.82 -21.83
C PHE A 240 -14.00 13.90 -22.12
N THR A 241 -13.81 12.57 -22.14
CA THR A 241 -14.90 11.62 -22.36
C THR A 241 -15.99 11.78 -21.30
N LEU A 242 -15.61 11.94 -20.03
CA LEU A 242 -16.58 12.15 -18.95
C LEU A 242 -17.35 13.47 -19.13
N ALA A 243 -16.69 14.54 -19.57
CA ALA A 243 -17.34 15.81 -19.91
C ALA A 243 -18.32 15.69 -21.10
N ALA A 244 -17.98 14.90 -22.11
CA ALA A 244 -18.87 14.64 -23.23
C ALA A 244 -20.09 13.80 -22.83
N LEU A 245 -19.90 12.82 -21.94
CA LEU A 245 -21.00 12.03 -21.37
C LEU A 245 -21.95 12.92 -20.58
N SER A 246 -21.44 13.85 -19.75
CA SER A 246 -22.29 14.76 -18.98
C SER A 246 -23.11 15.73 -19.84
N TYR A 247 -22.56 16.19 -20.97
CA TYR A 247 -23.31 16.95 -21.97
C TYR A 247 -24.44 16.12 -22.58
N ASN A 248 -24.15 14.89 -23.02
CA ASN A 248 -25.14 14.02 -23.66
C ASN A 248 -26.27 13.65 -22.70
N ASP A 249 -25.92 13.39 -21.44
CA ASP A 249 -26.84 13.06 -20.35
C ASP A 249 -27.86 14.18 -20.13
N ILE A 250 -27.38 15.35 -19.72
CA ILE A 250 -28.25 16.48 -19.38
C ILE A 250 -29.01 17.04 -20.59
N LYS A 251 -28.48 16.86 -21.81
CA LYS A 251 -29.20 17.24 -23.04
C LYS A 251 -30.41 16.33 -23.29
N ALA A 252 -30.35 15.07 -22.90
CA ALA A 252 -31.38 14.08 -23.22
C ALA A 252 -32.72 14.45 -22.56
N ASP A 253 -32.70 14.77 -21.27
CA ASP A 253 -33.91 14.98 -20.47
C ASP A 253 -33.79 16.09 -19.40
N GLY A 254 -32.66 16.79 -19.33
CA GLY A 254 -32.41 17.85 -18.36
C GLY A 254 -31.92 17.35 -17.01
N GLN A 255 -31.58 16.07 -16.88
CA GLN A 255 -31.13 15.44 -15.64
C GLN A 255 -29.72 14.85 -15.77
N LEU A 256 -29.08 14.63 -14.62
CA LEU A 256 -27.76 13.99 -14.52
C LEU A 256 -27.93 12.62 -13.85
N ASP A 257 -28.33 11.63 -14.64
CA ASP A 257 -28.66 10.28 -14.18
C ASP A 257 -28.12 9.15 -15.06
N GLY A 258 -27.32 9.49 -16.06
CA GLY A 258 -26.65 8.54 -16.93
C GLY A 258 -27.52 8.10 -18.10
N PHE A 259 -28.28 9.03 -18.67
CA PHE A 259 -29.28 8.75 -19.68
C PHE A 259 -29.03 9.48 -21.00
N GLU A 260 -28.96 8.76 -22.12
CA GLU A 260 -28.93 9.36 -23.45
C GLU A 260 -30.14 8.93 -24.30
N ILE A 261 -30.46 9.73 -25.32
CA ILE A 261 -31.34 9.31 -26.41
C ILE A 261 -30.47 8.77 -27.54
N ASP A 262 -30.64 7.50 -27.86
CA ASP A 262 -29.91 6.87 -28.96
C ASP A 262 -30.29 7.52 -30.30
N ASN A 263 -29.30 8.04 -31.03
CA ASN A 263 -29.52 8.83 -32.24
C ASN A 263 -30.12 8.03 -33.42
N ILE A 264 -30.11 6.69 -33.36
CA ILE A 264 -30.63 5.81 -34.42
C ILE A 264 -32.06 5.37 -34.10
N SER A 265 -32.25 4.79 -32.92
CA SER A 265 -33.52 4.24 -32.45
C SER A 265 -34.44 5.29 -31.82
N LEU A 266 -33.91 6.46 -31.46
CA LEU A 266 -34.58 7.51 -30.70
C LEU A 266 -35.12 7.03 -29.35
N LEU A 267 -34.57 5.93 -28.84
CA LEU A 267 -34.98 5.35 -27.57
C LEU A 267 -34.05 5.77 -26.42
N PRO A 268 -34.62 5.87 -25.21
CA PRO A 268 -33.92 5.85 -23.93
C PRO A 268 -32.79 4.81 -23.86
N LYS A 269 -31.57 5.21 -23.45
CA LYS A 269 -30.45 4.30 -23.22
C LYS A 269 -29.58 4.78 -22.06
N ASN A 270 -29.17 3.85 -21.19
CA ASN A 270 -28.19 4.14 -20.14
C ASN A 270 -26.77 4.26 -20.73
N ILE A 271 -26.01 5.24 -20.26
CA ILE A 271 -24.63 5.46 -20.69
C ILE A 271 -23.63 4.91 -19.68
N SER A 272 -22.41 4.68 -20.15
CA SER A 272 -21.30 4.18 -19.34
C SER A 272 -20.01 4.88 -19.74
N PHE A 273 -19.15 5.09 -18.76
CA PHE A 273 -17.78 5.49 -18.93
C PHE A 273 -16.92 4.23 -19.02
N GLY A 274 -16.70 3.75 -20.25
CA GLY A 274 -16.11 2.43 -20.48
C GLY A 274 -16.97 1.33 -19.87
N LYS A 275 -16.40 0.58 -18.93
CA LYS A 275 -17.11 -0.47 -18.16
C LYS A 275 -17.92 0.05 -16.97
N GLU A 276 -17.76 1.32 -16.59
CA GLU A 276 -18.39 1.88 -15.39
C GLU A 276 -19.71 2.59 -15.76
N PRO A 277 -20.87 2.25 -15.18
CA PRO A 277 -22.11 2.95 -15.47
C PRO A 277 -22.05 4.40 -14.97
N ILE A 278 -22.58 5.34 -15.76
CA ILE A 278 -22.82 6.70 -15.27
C ILE A 278 -24.16 6.71 -14.55
N THR A 279 -24.20 7.32 -13.36
CA THR A 279 -25.42 7.51 -12.56
C THR A 279 -25.36 8.84 -11.83
N SER A 280 -26.44 9.21 -11.12
CA SER A 280 -26.43 10.35 -10.20
C SER A 280 -25.33 10.26 -9.13
N GLU A 281 -24.92 9.05 -8.71
CA GLU A 281 -23.79 8.86 -7.78
C GLU A 281 -22.46 9.28 -8.41
N THR A 282 -22.29 9.10 -9.73
CA THR A 282 -21.09 9.53 -10.45
C THR A 282 -20.91 11.05 -10.31
N TYR A 283 -21.97 11.82 -10.54
CA TYR A 283 -21.90 13.29 -10.50
C TYR A 283 -21.88 13.88 -9.09
N SER A 284 -22.26 13.09 -8.08
CA SER A 284 -22.35 13.50 -6.68
C SER A 284 -21.26 12.86 -5.84
N ASN A 285 -21.51 11.68 -5.26
CA ASN A 285 -20.61 11.04 -4.31
C ASN A 285 -19.22 10.74 -4.89
N VAL A 286 -19.14 10.14 -6.07
CA VAL A 286 -17.86 9.75 -6.69
C VAL A 286 -17.01 10.99 -6.98
N LEU A 287 -17.54 12.00 -7.67
CA LEU A 287 -16.77 13.22 -7.93
C LEU A 287 -16.46 14.02 -6.66
N ALA A 288 -17.29 13.94 -5.61
CA ALA A 288 -16.97 14.53 -4.31
C ALA A 288 -15.76 13.85 -3.65
N GLN A 289 -15.67 12.51 -3.70
CA GLN A 289 -14.47 11.78 -3.27
C GLN A 289 -13.24 12.25 -4.05
N HIS A 290 -13.34 12.32 -5.39
CA HIS A 290 -12.22 12.72 -6.23
C HIS A 290 -11.81 14.19 -6.08
N VAL A 291 -12.70 15.08 -5.63
CA VAL A 291 -12.30 16.44 -5.19
C VAL A 291 -11.37 16.37 -3.99
N LEU A 292 -11.68 15.54 -2.99
CA LEU A 292 -10.82 15.39 -1.81
C LEU A 292 -9.52 14.67 -2.16
N ILE A 293 -9.56 13.59 -2.94
CA ILE A 293 -8.36 12.88 -3.42
C ILE A 293 -7.44 13.85 -4.16
N THR A 294 -8.00 14.68 -5.03
CA THR A 294 -7.23 15.69 -5.79
C THR A 294 -6.64 16.74 -4.86
N ALA A 295 -7.44 17.32 -3.97
CA ALA A 295 -6.99 18.38 -3.07
C ALA A 295 -5.88 17.90 -2.12
N ASN A 296 -5.92 16.63 -1.73
CA ASN A 296 -4.96 15.99 -0.83
C ASN A 296 -3.71 15.44 -1.53
N SER A 297 -3.75 15.27 -2.85
CA SER A 297 -2.62 14.76 -3.60
C SER A 297 -1.53 15.81 -3.73
N SER A 298 -0.34 15.51 -3.19
CA SER A 298 0.85 16.37 -3.33
C SER A 298 1.34 16.54 -4.77
N THR A 299 0.90 15.68 -5.71
CA THR A 299 1.26 15.77 -7.13
C THR A 299 0.19 16.48 -7.97
N LEU A 300 -1.06 16.52 -7.51
CA LEU A 300 -2.17 17.17 -8.23
C LEU A 300 -2.54 18.53 -7.66
N ASN A 301 -2.34 18.75 -6.36
CA ASN A 301 -2.54 20.05 -5.72
C ASN A 301 -1.19 20.62 -5.28
N VAL A 302 -0.50 21.25 -6.22
CA VAL A 302 0.74 22.00 -5.95
C VAL A 302 0.47 23.46 -5.59
N SER A 303 -0.80 23.90 -5.55
CA SER A 303 -1.21 25.29 -5.30
C SER A 303 -0.93 25.81 -3.88
N GLY A 304 -0.51 24.94 -2.95
CA GLY A 304 -0.26 25.30 -1.55
C GLY A 304 -1.52 25.58 -0.73
N THR A 305 -2.71 25.42 -1.31
CA THR A 305 -3.99 25.52 -0.58
C THR A 305 -4.20 24.32 0.35
N GLN A 306 -4.77 24.56 1.53
CA GLN A 306 -5.00 23.52 2.53
C GLN A 306 -6.08 22.54 2.04
N PRO A 307 -5.84 21.22 2.03
CA PRO A 307 -6.82 20.24 1.55
C PRO A 307 -8.15 20.26 2.32
N ASP A 308 -8.10 20.51 3.64
CA ASP A 308 -9.29 20.61 4.49
C ASP A 308 -10.29 21.69 4.05
N ASP A 309 -9.81 22.76 3.41
CA ASP A 309 -10.67 23.86 2.93
C ASP A 309 -11.55 23.44 1.75
N TYR A 310 -11.29 22.29 1.11
CA TYR A 310 -12.13 21.73 0.05
C TYR A 310 -13.29 20.88 0.59
N LYS A 311 -13.29 20.49 1.87
CA LYS A 311 -14.36 19.67 2.48
C LYS A 311 -15.75 20.27 2.33
N PRO A 312 -15.99 21.59 2.56
CA PRO A 312 -17.30 22.18 2.33
C PRO A 312 -17.77 22.08 0.87
N PHE A 313 -16.85 22.18 -0.08
CA PHE A 313 -17.16 22.07 -1.51
C PHE A 313 -17.42 20.61 -1.93
N ALA A 314 -16.63 19.66 -1.43
CA ALA A 314 -16.91 18.23 -1.63
C ALA A 314 -18.27 17.83 -1.04
N ASN A 315 -18.61 18.34 0.15
CA ASN A 315 -19.93 18.13 0.77
C ASN A 315 -21.08 18.73 -0.05
N LEU A 316 -20.89 19.91 -0.66
CA LEU A 316 -21.87 20.49 -1.58
C LEU A 316 -22.14 19.55 -2.76
N ILE A 317 -21.09 19.00 -3.38
CA ILE A 317 -21.20 18.08 -4.53
C ILE A 317 -21.86 16.77 -4.10
N ASN A 318 -21.44 16.19 -2.96
CA ASN A 318 -22.05 14.99 -2.42
C ASN A 318 -23.54 15.21 -2.09
N ALA A 319 -23.97 16.42 -1.76
CA ALA A 319 -25.37 16.72 -1.47
C ALA A 319 -26.28 16.77 -2.71
N PHE A 320 -25.76 16.73 -3.94
CA PHE A 320 -26.60 16.74 -5.14
C PHE A 320 -27.56 15.53 -5.17
N GLY A 321 -28.81 15.76 -5.58
CA GLY A 321 -29.91 14.80 -5.54
C GLY A 321 -30.48 14.50 -4.15
N THR A 322 -29.87 14.97 -3.06
CA THR A 322 -30.40 14.73 -1.70
C THR A 322 -31.50 15.74 -1.34
N ALA A 323 -32.15 15.58 -0.18
CA ALA A 323 -33.12 16.57 0.32
C ALA A 323 -32.51 17.97 0.55
N SER A 324 -31.18 18.06 0.63
CA SER A 324 -30.41 19.30 0.74
C SER A 324 -29.92 19.86 -0.60
N ASP A 325 -30.21 19.21 -1.73
CA ASP A 325 -29.80 19.69 -3.06
C ASP A 325 -30.52 21.02 -3.39
N PRO A 326 -29.76 22.10 -3.65
CA PRO A 326 -30.35 23.40 -3.97
C PRO A 326 -30.93 23.53 -5.39
N ASN A 327 -30.55 22.68 -6.37
CA ASN A 327 -30.80 22.97 -7.80
C ASN A 327 -31.48 21.86 -8.61
N GLY A 328 -31.56 20.62 -8.11
CA GLY A 328 -32.52 19.60 -8.56
C GLY A 328 -32.37 19.05 -9.98
N ILE A 329 -31.23 19.25 -10.64
CA ILE A 329 -30.92 18.60 -11.93
C ILE A 329 -30.38 17.18 -11.75
N VAL A 330 -29.84 16.87 -10.57
CA VAL A 330 -29.51 15.48 -10.19
C VAL A 330 -30.78 14.88 -9.58
N PRO A 331 -31.29 13.75 -10.09
CA PRO A 331 -32.48 13.13 -9.53
C PRO A 331 -32.37 12.78 -8.05
N SER A 332 -33.54 12.65 -7.42
CA SER A 332 -33.60 12.38 -5.98
C SER A 332 -32.91 11.07 -5.61
N ARG A 333 -31.94 11.15 -4.70
CA ARG A 333 -31.18 10.03 -4.15
C ARG A 333 -31.10 10.12 -2.62
N SER A 334 -30.75 9.01 -1.99
CA SER A 334 -30.48 8.99 -0.55
C SER A 334 -29.14 9.65 -0.25
N SER A 335 -29.03 10.31 0.89
CA SER A 335 -27.73 10.81 1.36
C SER A 335 -26.83 9.63 1.73
N VAL A 336 -25.59 9.68 1.25
CA VAL A 336 -24.51 8.75 1.59
C VAL A 336 -23.31 9.56 2.11
N SER A 337 -22.47 8.98 2.96
CA SER A 337 -21.20 9.61 3.34
C SER A 337 -20.25 9.65 2.13
N ILE A 338 -19.29 10.58 2.14
CA ILE A 338 -18.27 10.64 1.09
C ILE A 338 -17.44 9.35 1.10
N ASP A 339 -17.09 8.86 2.29
CA ASP A 339 -16.50 7.55 2.53
C ASP A 339 -17.16 6.96 3.78
N ASP A 340 -17.38 5.64 3.82
CA ASP A 340 -17.81 4.88 5.01
C ASP A 340 -16.88 3.70 5.32
N GLU A 341 -15.83 3.49 4.53
CA GLU A 341 -14.83 2.48 4.80
C GLU A 341 -13.80 3.03 5.79
N ASN A 342 -13.36 2.19 6.74
CA ASN A 342 -12.25 2.57 7.61
C ASN A 342 -10.93 2.26 6.88
N PRO A 343 -9.86 3.01 7.18
CA PRO A 343 -8.52 2.65 6.77
C PRO A 343 -8.16 1.21 7.15
N THR A 344 -7.33 0.61 6.30
CA THR A 344 -6.77 -0.73 6.53
C THR A 344 -5.25 -0.64 6.64
N ALA A 345 -4.66 -1.60 7.34
CA ALA A 345 -3.21 -1.75 7.47
C ALA A 345 -2.84 -3.22 7.33
N GLU A 346 -1.82 -3.51 6.54
CA GLU A 346 -1.29 -4.86 6.36
C GLU A 346 0.22 -4.88 6.51
N ARG A 347 0.77 -5.99 7.03
CA ARG A 347 2.21 -6.23 7.03
C ARG A 347 2.62 -6.67 5.64
N SER A 348 3.66 -6.05 5.11
CA SER A 348 4.17 -6.31 3.76
C SER A 348 5.37 -7.26 3.73
N ASP A 349 6.07 -7.42 4.86
CA ASP A 349 7.13 -8.42 5.05
C ASP A 349 6.61 -9.69 5.76
N SER A 350 7.46 -10.71 5.90
CA SER A 350 7.14 -11.96 6.60
C SER A 350 8.23 -12.43 7.56
N ASP A 351 9.11 -11.53 7.96
CA ASP A 351 10.37 -11.91 8.59
C ASP A 351 10.20 -12.22 10.09
N VAL A 352 11.03 -13.13 10.59
CA VAL A 352 11.20 -13.35 12.03
C VAL A 352 12.23 -12.33 12.51
N LEU A 353 11.82 -11.49 13.46
CA LEU A 353 12.63 -10.34 13.89
C LEU A 353 13.84 -10.77 14.72
N VAL A 354 14.95 -10.04 14.62
CA VAL A 354 16.15 -10.26 15.44
C VAL A 354 16.68 -8.97 16.03
N LYS A 355 16.97 -8.99 17.34
CA LYS A 355 17.50 -7.88 18.14
C LYS A 355 16.66 -6.62 18.01
N THR A 356 17.08 -5.70 17.16
CA THR A 356 16.30 -4.53 16.78
C THR A 356 16.05 -4.62 15.30
N ASP A 357 14.79 -4.77 14.94
CA ASP A 357 14.37 -5.05 13.56
C ASP A 357 13.07 -4.32 13.23
N VAL A 358 12.68 -4.30 11.95
CA VAL A 358 11.60 -3.47 11.44
C VAL A 358 10.46 -4.32 10.89
N ILE A 359 9.23 -3.91 11.19
CA ILE A 359 8.02 -4.40 10.53
C ILE A 359 7.55 -3.33 9.54
N ASP A 360 7.36 -3.73 8.28
CA ASP A 360 6.90 -2.88 7.19
C ASP A 360 5.38 -2.96 7.07
N LEU A 361 4.68 -1.88 7.44
CA LEU A 361 3.23 -1.77 7.32
C LEU A 361 2.86 -0.93 6.09
N LEU A 362 1.82 -1.36 5.38
CA LEU A 362 1.18 -0.59 4.31
C LEU A 362 -0.24 -0.21 4.72
N PHE A 363 -0.46 1.09 4.91
CA PHE A 363 -1.78 1.64 5.19
C PHE A 363 -2.49 1.99 3.88
N LYS A 364 -3.79 1.74 3.80
CA LYS A 364 -4.61 1.99 2.62
C LYS A 364 -5.98 2.58 2.98
N ASP A 365 -6.41 3.55 2.18
CA ASP A 365 -7.72 4.18 2.24
C ASP A 365 -8.17 4.67 0.86
N ASN A 366 -9.47 4.65 0.59
CA ASN A 366 -10.00 5.01 -0.73
C ASN A 366 -9.98 6.51 -1.01
N VAL A 367 -10.12 7.36 0.01
CA VAL A 367 -10.25 8.82 -0.15
C VAL A 367 -9.02 9.56 0.38
N GLY A 368 -8.35 9.00 1.39
CA GLY A 368 -7.06 9.44 1.89
C GLY A 368 -6.89 9.19 3.39
N LEU A 369 -5.69 8.81 3.79
CA LEU A 369 -5.27 8.58 5.16
C LEU A 369 -5.03 9.90 5.90
N LYS A 370 -5.33 9.96 7.19
CA LYS A 370 -5.08 11.13 8.05
C LYS A 370 -4.02 10.90 9.11
N SER A 371 -4.10 9.77 9.81
CA SER A 371 -3.14 9.40 10.84
C SER A 371 -3.00 7.90 10.96
N ALA A 372 -1.85 7.47 11.45
CA ALA A 372 -1.55 6.08 11.78
C ALA A 372 -0.99 6.04 13.21
N GLU A 373 -1.55 5.17 14.04
CA GLU A 373 -1.11 4.93 15.41
C GLU A 373 -0.84 3.44 15.58
N VAL A 374 0.30 3.11 16.19
CA VAL A 374 0.73 1.72 16.38
C VAL A 374 1.07 1.49 17.85
N TYR A 375 0.57 0.39 18.38
CA TYR A 375 0.80 -0.06 19.74
C TYR A 375 1.34 -1.49 19.74
N LEU A 376 2.26 -1.79 20.64
CA LEU A 376 2.73 -3.14 20.91
C LEU A 376 1.89 -3.80 22.00
N GLN A 377 1.60 -5.08 21.81
CA GLN A 377 1.12 -5.97 22.87
C GLN A 377 1.89 -7.28 22.83
N TYR A 378 2.16 -7.84 24.00
CA TYR A 378 2.72 -9.18 24.17
C TYR A 378 1.82 -10.00 25.09
N LYS A 379 1.99 -11.32 25.07
CA LYS A 379 1.21 -12.26 25.86
C LYS A 379 2.11 -13.13 26.72
N ASP A 380 1.90 -13.07 28.02
CA ASP A 380 2.54 -13.95 29.01
C ASP A 380 1.50 -14.86 29.68
N ASP A 381 1.92 -15.56 30.75
CA ASP A 381 1.04 -16.46 31.53
C ASP A 381 -0.18 -15.77 32.14
N SER A 382 -0.16 -14.44 32.28
CA SER A 382 -1.27 -13.62 32.79
C SER A 382 -2.21 -13.13 31.69
N GLY A 383 -1.88 -13.38 30.41
CA GLY A 383 -2.66 -12.99 29.25
C GLY A 383 -1.99 -11.85 28.45
N TRP A 384 -2.80 -11.13 27.67
CA TRP A 384 -2.31 -10.00 26.87
C TRP A 384 -1.99 -8.79 27.75
N SER A 385 -0.85 -8.17 27.49
CA SER A 385 -0.48 -6.87 28.07
C SER A 385 -1.48 -5.78 27.67
N SER A 386 -1.45 -4.65 28.38
CA SER A 386 -2.02 -3.40 27.87
C SER A 386 -1.31 -2.98 26.58
N GLU A 387 -1.97 -2.11 25.79
CA GLU A 387 -1.36 -1.48 24.63
C GLU A 387 -0.23 -0.54 25.07
N ILE A 388 0.95 -0.73 24.49
CA ILE A 388 2.15 0.07 24.72
C ILE A 388 2.39 0.89 23.45
N ALA A 389 2.32 2.22 23.54
CA ALA A 389 2.45 3.08 22.37
C ALA A 389 3.86 3.00 21.77
N CYS A 390 3.96 2.91 20.44
CA CYS A 390 5.21 3.07 19.72
C CYS A 390 5.36 4.57 19.35
N PRO A 391 6.27 5.34 19.96
CA PRO A 391 6.41 6.76 19.69
C PRO A 391 7.22 7.02 18.41
N GLU A 392 7.13 8.22 17.83
CA GLU A 392 7.77 8.55 16.55
C GLU A 392 9.30 8.80 16.62
N ASN A 393 9.80 9.28 17.77
CA ASN A 393 11.14 9.89 17.86
C ASN A 393 12.17 9.07 18.65
N ASP A 394 11.73 8.09 19.42
CA ASP A 394 12.56 7.20 20.22
C ASP A 394 11.79 5.92 20.54
N PHE A 395 12.44 4.98 21.24
CA PHE A 395 11.82 3.73 21.69
C PHE A 395 10.89 3.89 22.90
N GLY A 396 10.68 5.10 23.43
CA GLY A 396 9.87 5.37 24.62
C GLY A 396 10.24 4.47 25.79
N ASP A 397 9.32 3.58 26.15
CA ASP A 397 9.47 2.54 27.18
C ASP A 397 10.51 1.44 26.83
N GLY A 398 11.10 1.48 25.63
CA GLY A 398 12.20 0.64 25.19
C GLY A 398 11.83 -0.40 24.14
N TYR A 399 10.54 -0.62 23.86
CA TYR A 399 10.06 -1.79 23.11
C TYR A 399 9.85 -1.55 21.61
N CYS A 400 9.28 -0.42 21.23
CA CYS A 400 9.00 -0.15 19.82
C CYS A 400 9.07 1.35 19.50
N GLN A 401 9.26 1.66 18.23
CA GLN A 401 9.25 3.01 17.66
C GLN A 401 8.55 2.95 16.29
N ILE A 402 7.72 3.95 15.99
CA ILE A 402 7.07 4.10 14.68
C ILE A 402 7.82 5.15 13.84
N ASP A 403 8.00 4.90 12.55
CA ASP A 403 8.51 5.87 11.58
C ASP A 403 7.42 6.14 10.54
N VAL A 404 6.91 7.36 10.58
CA VAL A 404 5.86 7.90 9.71
C VAL A 404 6.41 8.94 8.74
N SER A 405 7.72 8.98 8.50
CA SER A 405 8.36 9.98 7.64
C SER A 405 7.87 9.96 6.19
N GLU A 406 7.42 8.79 5.70
CA GLU A 406 6.79 8.62 4.39
C GLU A 406 5.27 8.81 4.42
N PHE A 407 4.66 8.83 5.61
CA PHE A 407 3.24 9.07 5.77
C PHE A 407 2.94 10.56 5.65
N LYS A 408 2.06 10.90 4.71
CA LYS A 408 1.53 12.26 4.55
C LYS A 408 0.01 12.19 4.58
N GLU A 409 -0.61 13.07 5.35
CA GLU A 409 -2.06 13.23 5.34
C GLU A 409 -2.55 13.44 3.89
N GLY A 410 -3.60 12.71 3.53
CA GLY A 410 -4.20 12.73 2.21
C GLY A 410 -3.73 11.62 1.25
N LEU A 411 -2.66 10.89 1.56
CA LEU A 411 -2.24 9.75 0.74
C LEU A 411 -3.25 8.60 0.84
N ARG A 412 -3.57 7.97 -0.29
CA ARG A 412 -4.42 6.79 -0.33
C ARG A 412 -3.69 5.50 0.05
N GLU A 413 -2.38 5.48 -0.14
CA GLU A 413 -1.51 4.41 0.32
C GLU A 413 -0.27 5.04 0.95
N ALA A 414 0.13 4.58 2.14
CA ALA A 414 1.30 5.09 2.83
C ALA A 414 2.05 3.96 3.55
N PRO A 415 3.35 3.79 3.29
CA PRO A 415 4.18 2.90 4.09
C PRO A 415 4.45 3.53 5.46
N VAL A 416 4.51 2.68 6.48
CA VAL A 416 4.86 3.02 7.86
C VAL A 416 5.75 1.91 8.40
N TYR A 417 6.85 2.28 9.04
CA TYR A 417 7.84 1.34 9.54
C TYR A 417 7.78 1.27 11.05
N VAL A 418 7.81 0.08 11.63
CA VAL A 418 7.76 -0.09 13.09
C VAL A 418 8.99 -0.85 13.54
N SER A 419 9.92 -0.15 14.18
CA SER A 419 11.10 -0.78 14.78
C SER A 419 10.72 -1.43 16.10
N ILE A 420 11.10 -2.69 16.29
CA ILE A 420 10.84 -3.50 17.49
C ILE A 420 12.17 -3.89 18.13
N ASN A 421 12.30 -3.65 19.44
CA ASN A 421 13.42 -4.08 20.24
C ASN A 421 13.08 -5.41 20.94
N THR A 422 13.34 -6.49 20.22
CA THR A 422 13.04 -7.85 20.68
C THR A 422 13.92 -8.28 21.87
N LEU A 423 15.12 -7.70 22.05
CA LEU A 423 15.94 -7.93 23.24
C LEU A 423 15.28 -7.37 24.52
N GLN A 424 14.50 -6.30 24.41
CA GLN A 424 13.73 -5.78 25.55
C GLN A 424 12.51 -6.65 25.83
N LEU A 425 11.90 -7.24 24.79
CA LEU A 425 10.82 -8.22 24.97
C LEU A 425 11.31 -9.47 25.73
N ASP A 426 12.48 -10.00 25.38
CA ASP A 426 13.08 -11.14 26.10
C ASP A 426 13.36 -10.86 27.58
N GLN A 427 13.59 -9.59 27.95
CA GLN A 427 13.85 -9.21 29.34
C GLN A 427 12.59 -9.16 30.20
N ILE A 428 11.40 -9.08 29.62
CA ILE A 428 10.13 -9.02 30.36
C ILE A 428 9.86 -10.37 31.05
N SER A 429 9.92 -11.46 30.27
CA SER A 429 9.73 -12.82 30.75
C SER A 429 10.22 -13.82 29.72
N GLU A 430 10.84 -14.91 30.18
CA GLU A 430 11.12 -16.09 29.36
C GLU A 430 9.82 -16.80 28.90
N SER A 431 8.66 -16.39 29.42
CA SER A 431 7.34 -16.97 29.11
C SER A 431 6.47 -16.16 28.15
N ILE A 432 7.02 -15.15 27.45
CA ILE A 432 6.24 -14.53 26.36
C ILE A 432 6.02 -15.58 25.27
N THR A 433 4.75 -15.79 24.94
CA THR A 433 4.34 -16.80 23.94
C THR A 433 3.95 -16.19 22.60
N GLU A 434 3.49 -14.93 22.59
CA GLU A 434 2.99 -14.24 21.41
C GLU A 434 3.24 -12.72 21.52
N ALA A 435 3.47 -12.04 20.39
CA ALA A 435 3.45 -10.59 20.29
C ALA A 435 2.73 -10.12 19.02
N LYS A 436 2.18 -8.91 19.08
CA LYS A 436 1.46 -8.28 17.97
C LYS A 436 1.54 -6.77 18.03
N LEU A 437 1.33 -6.15 16.89
CA LEU A 437 0.98 -4.74 16.80
C LEU A 437 -0.54 -4.58 16.73
N SER A 438 -1.05 -3.64 17.51
CA SER A 438 -2.42 -3.13 17.45
C SER A 438 -2.39 -1.80 16.71
N VAL A 439 -2.97 -1.78 15.52
CA VAL A 439 -2.88 -0.66 14.58
C VAL A 439 -4.22 0.06 14.48
N TYR A 440 -4.18 1.39 14.57
CA TYR A 440 -5.30 2.29 14.39
C TYR A 440 -4.98 3.30 13.30
N ALA A 441 -5.96 3.63 12.47
CA ALA A 441 -5.85 4.70 11.51
C ALA A 441 -7.17 5.46 11.35
N ASP A 442 -7.01 6.70 10.94
CA ASP A 442 -8.09 7.62 10.60
C ASP A 442 -7.96 8.01 9.13
N ASP A 443 -9.09 8.22 8.46
CA ASP A 443 -9.12 8.81 7.12
C ASP A 443 -9.35 10.34 7.20
N ILE A 444 -9.27 11.00 6.04
CA ILE A 444 -9.45 12.45 5.94
C ILE A 444 -10.91 12.90 6.12
N VAL A 445 -11.90 12.01 6.04
CA VAL A 445 -13.32 12.33 6.24
C VAL A 445 -13.83 12.00 7.65
N GLY A 446 -12.99 11.40 8.50
CA GLY A 446 -13.23 11.11 9.90
C GLY A 446 -13.68 9.68 10.22
N ASN A 447 -13.60 8.73 9.28
CA ASN A 447 -13.73 7.31 9.61
C ASN A 447 -12.47 6.86 10.37
N LYS A 448 -12.68 6.00 11.37
CA LYS A 448 -11.64 5.61 12.33
C LYS A 448 -11.81 4.15 12.71
N ASN A 449 -10.69 3.43 12.80
CA ASN A 449 -10.70 2.08 13.37
C ASN A 449 -11.12 2.15 14.86
N LYS A 450 -12.34 1.70 15.18
CA LYS A 450 -12.79 1.56 16.59
C LYS A 450 -12.19 0.34 17.29
N LEU A 451 -11.79 -0.65 16.50
CA LEU A 451 -11.08 -1.85 16.92
C LEU A 451 -9.76 -1.86 16.18
N SER A 452 -8.67 -2.19 16.86
CA SER A 452 -7.36 -2.30 16.23
C SER A 452 -7.32 -3.41 15.18
N THR A 453 -6.55 -3.16 14.13
CA THR A 453 -6.08 -4.22 13.24
C THR A 453 -4.90 -4.91 13.92
N SER A 454 -4.98 -6.23 14.08
CA SER A 454 -3.97 -7.02 14.78
C SER A 454 -2.94 -7.57 13.78
N ILE A 455 -1.68 -7.17 13.93
CA ILE A 455 -0.55 -7.62 13.12
C ILE A 455 0.39 -8.48 13.97
N PRO A 456 0.27 -9.82 13.96
CA PRO A 456 1.16 -10.69 14.72
C PRO A 456 2.57 -10.70 14.13
N PHE A 457 3.56 -10.92 14.99
CA PHE A 457 4.95 -11.13 14.57
C PHE A 457 5.66 -12.13 15.48
N LEU A 458 6.77 -12.67 14.96
CA LEU A 458 7.64 -13.61 15.66
C LEU A 458 9.04 -12.99 15.75
N TRP A 459 9.82 -13.39 16.76
CA TRP A 459 11.22 -13.01 16.88
C TRP A 459 12.04 -14.18 17.44
N ASP A 460 13.34 -14.16 17.16
CA ASP A 460 14.29 -15.14 17.68
C ASP A 460 15.67 -14.51 17.94
N ASN A 461 16.05 -14.41 19.21
CA ASN A 461 17.35 -13.91 19.66
C ASN A 461 18.28 -15.01 20.18
N ASN A 462 17.86 -16.26 20.15
CA ASN A 462 18.55 -17.35 20.81
C ASN A 462 19.54 -18.01 19.85
N ALA A 463 20.82 -17.97 20.19
CA ALA A 463 21.82 -18.74 19.46
C ALA A 463 21.65 -20.24 19.75
N PRO A 464 21.88 -21.13 18.75
CA PRO A 464 21.79 -22.57 18.97
C PRO A 464 22.71 -23.04 20.10
N VAL A 465 22.28 -23.99 20.94
CA VAL A 465 23.10 -24.51 22.05
C VAL A 465 23.79 -25.81 21.64
N ILE A 466 25.13 -25.82 21.64
CA ILE A 466 25.94 -27.00 21.27
C ILE A 466 26.35 -27.81 22.50
N GLU A 467 26.03 -29.11 22.48
CA GLU A 467 26.44 -30.10 23.48
C GLU A 467 27.26 -31.22 22.83
N VAL A 468 28.48 -31.45 23.32
CA VAL A 468 29.38 -32.50 22.81
C VAL A 468 29.37 -33.66 23.80
N THR A 469 29.06 -34.87 23.32
CA THR A 469 28.96 -36.08 24.15
C THR A 469 30.19 -36.98 24.05
N SER A 470 31.07 -36.75 23.07
CA SER A 470 32.32 -37.49 22.93
C SER A 470 33.23 -37.39 24.15
N ALA A 471 33.99 -38.46 24.40
CA ALA A 471 34.97 -38.51 25.47
C ALA A 471 36.05 -37.43 25.34
N SER A 472 36.47 -36.84 26.46
CA SER A 472 37.56 -35.84 26.51
C SER A 472 38.97 -36.45 26.49
N THR A 473 39.07 -37.78 26.42
CA THR A 473 40.34 -38.51 26.25
C THR A 473 40.24 -39.48 25.08
N PHE A 474 41.36 -39.72 24.40
CA PHE A 474 41.47 -40.69 23.32
C PHE A 474 42.83 -41.39 23.37
N ASN A 475 42.84 -42.71 23.23
CA ASN A 475 44.07 -43.49 23.19
C ASN A 475 44.37 -43.93 21.74
N PRO A 476 45.23 -43.20 21.00
CA PRO A 476 45.53 -43.52 19.60
C PRO A 476 46.32 -44.83 19.41
N ASN A 477 46.79 -45.47 20.50
CA ASN A 477 47.40 -46.80 20.45
C ASN A 477 46.38 -47.94 20.44
N ASN A 478 45.19 -47.71 21.02
CA ASN A 478 44.15 -48.73 21.16
C ASN A 478 43.11 -48.62 20.04
N ASP A 479 42.79 -47.39 19.63
CA ASP A 479 41.68 -47.11 18.71
C ASP A 479 42.17 -46.48 17.40
N ALA A 480 41.52 -46.82 16.28
CA ALA A 480 41.87 -46.32 14.95
C ALA A 480 41.22 -44.96 14.63
N PHE A 481 40.06 -44.68 15.22
CA PHE A 481 39.27 -43.48 14.96
C PHE A 481 38.70 -42.93 16.25
N TYR A 482 38.65 -41.60 16.33
CA TYR A 482 37.90 -40.87 17.34
C TYR A 482 36.58 -40.42 16.74
N LEU A 483 35.46 -40.71 17.41
CA LEU A 483 34.14 -40.24 17.00
C LEU A 483 33.81 -38.95 17.76
N LEU A 484 33.80 -37.84 17.03
CA LEU A 484 33.20 -36.60 17.52
C LEU A 484 31.69 -36.69 17.31
N GLU A 485 30.90 -36.55 18.37
CA GLU A 485 29.44 -36.66 18.38
C GLU A 485 28.84 -35.74 19.44
N GLY A 486 27.60 -35.33 19.20
CA GLY A 486 26.88 -34.41 20.04
C GLY A 486 25.57 -33.95 19.41
N TYR A 487 24.97 -32.94 20.02
CA TYR A 487 23.69 -32.38 19.61
C TYR A 487 23.75 -30.85 19.62
N VAL A 488 22.98 -30.23 18.74
CA VAL A 488 22.60 -28.82 18.82
C VAL A 488 21.12 -28.79 19.21
N LYS A 489 20.80 -28.09 20.31
CA LYS A 489 19.43 -28.03 20.88
C LYS A 489 18.54 -27.08 20.09
N GLU A 490 18.34 -27.41 18.83
CA GLU A 490 17.57 -26.67 17.84
C GLU A 490 17.09 -27.68 16.79
N ASP A 491 15.92 -27.45 16.17
CA ASP A 491 15.44 -28.35 15.12
C ASP A 491 16.40 -28.34 13.94
N SER A 492 16.71 -29.51 13.40
CA SER A 492 17.58 -29.65 12.23
C SER A 492 17.17 -28.81 11.01
N SER A 493 15.87 -28.50 10.86
CA SER A 493 15.34 -27.64 9.80
C SER A 493 15.61 -26.15 10.03
N ASN A 494 15.90 -25.76 11.28
CA ASN A 494 16.23 -24.41 11.69
C ASN A 494 17.75 -24.17 11.75
N ILE A 495 18.61 -25.13 11.38
CA ILE A 495 20.06 -24.95 11.33
C ILE A 495 20.49 -24.61 9.89
N GLN A 496 21.08 -23.43 9.70
CA GLN A 496 21.66 -23.00 8.42
C GLN A 496 23.04 -23.61 8.21
N ASP A 497 23.93 -23.47 9.19
CA ASP A 497 25.31 -23.94 9.13
C ASP A 497 25.69 -24.66 10.41
N LEU A 498 26.32 -25.83 10.28
CA LEU A 498 26.97 -26.55 11.37
C LEU A 498 28.36 -26.95 10.91
N THR A 499 29.38 -26.48 11.61
CA THR A 499 30.78 -26.68 11.21
C THR A 499 31.64 -27.10 12.37
N VAL A 500 32.77 -27.73 12.05
CA VAL A 500 33.83 -28.04 13.00
C VAL A 500 35.18 -27.63 12.42
N SER A 501 35.96 -26.91 13.21
CA SER A 501 37.36 -26.61 12.94
C SER A 501 38.25 -27.44 13.85
N PHE A 502 39.24 -28.09 13.25
CA PHE A 502 40.24 -28.88 13.94
C PHE A 502 41.51 -28.05 14.18
N ASN A 503 41.90 -27.83 15.44
CA ASN A 503 43.09 -27.04 15.82
C ASN A 503 43.21 -25.68 15.08
N GLY A 504 42.09 -25.01 14.82
CA GLY A 504 42.05 -23.73 14.10
C GLY A 504 42.24 -23.83 12.58
N ALA A 505 42.15 -25.03 12.00
CA ALA A 505 42.12 -25.23 10.55
C ALA A 505 40.81 -24.68 9.93
N THR A 506 40.75 -24.68 8.60
CA THR A 506 39.53 -24.29 7.87
C THR A 506 38.33 -25.10 8.37
N PRO A 507 37.20 -24.44 8.72
CA PRO A 507 36.00 -25.13 9.16
C PRO A 507 35.48 -26.10 8.09
N GLU A 508 35.04 -27.27 8.53
CA GLU A 508 34.42 -28.28 7.69
C GLU A 508 32.96 -28.46 8.10
N GLY A 509 32.06 -28.65 7.12
CA GLY A 509 30.66 -28.91 7.40
C GLY A 509 30.43 -30.21 8.18
N LEU A 510 29.47 -30.16 9.11
CA LEU A 510 28.90 -31.31 9.80
C LEU A 510 27.48 -31.52 9.29
N THR A 511 27.05 -32.78 9.21
CA THR A 511 25.67 -33.11 8.87
C THR A 511 24.82 -33.05 10.13
N CYS A 512 23.76 -32.26 10.06
CA CYS A 512 22.72 -32.20 11.06
C CYS A 512 21.66 -33.29 10.78
N THR A 513 21.45 -34.21 11.72
CA THR A 513 20.45 -35.26 11.61
C THR A 513 19.37 -35.11 12.68
N PRO A 514 18.07 -35.14 12.34
CA PRO A 514 17.00 -35.01 13.33
C PRO A 514 17.10 -36.10 14.42
N TYR A 515 17.04 -35.69 15.69
CA TYR A 515 17.05 -36.55 16.86
C TYR A 515 15.86 -36.23 17.75
N LEU A 516 15.02 -37.25 18.03
CA LEU A 516 13.78 -37.06 18.79
C LEU A 516 14.08 -36.89 20.29
N VAL A 517 13.58 -35.82 20.88
CA VAL A 517 13.57 -35.54 22.33
C VAL A 517 12.13 -35.37 22.83
N ASP A 518 11.95 -35.32 24.16
CA ASP A 518 10.62 -35.23 24.77
C ASP A 518 9.81 -34.01 24.27
N ASP A 519 10.49 -32.92 23.92
CA ASP A 519 9.89 -31.65 23.47
C ASP A 519 10.14 -31.33 21.97
N GLY A 520 10.38 -32.34 21.12
CA GLY A 520 10.51 -32.14 19.66
C GLY A 520 11.73 -32.81 19.04
N TYR A 521 12.44 -32.10 18.16
CA TYR A 521 13.64 -32.60 17.50
C TYR A 521 14.85 -31.69 17.78
N GLU A 522 15.99 -32.31 18.06
CA GLU A 522 17.29 -31.66 18.10
C GLU A 522 18.13 -32.07 16.87
N CYS A 523 19.20 -31.34 16.63
CA CYS A 523 20.16 -31.58 15.56
C CYS A 523 21.34 -32.42 16.07
N ALA A 524 21.33 -33.74 15.85
CA ALA A 524 22.49 -34.59 16.15
C ALA A 524 23.57 -34.45 15.09
N PHE A 525 24.83 -34.40 15.50
CA PHE A 525 25.99 -34.42 14.61
C PHE A 525 26.97 -35.52 15.00
N GLN A 526 27.66 -36.06 14.00
CA GLN A 526 28.77 -36.97 14.21
C GLN A 526 29.80 -36.88 13.09
N LYS A 527 31.08 -37.07 13.43
CA LYS A 527 32.19 -37.12 12.48
C LYS A 527 33.37 -37.93 13.04
N SER A 528 33.89 -38.84 12.24
CA SER A 528 35.06 -39.64 12.62
C SER A 528 36.36 -38.97 12.20
N TYR A 529 37.34 -38.97 13.09
CA TYR A 529 38.69 -38.46 12.89
C TYR A 529 39.72 -39.59 13.01
N ASP A 530 40.67 -39.66 12.08
CA ASP A 530 41.72 -40.68 12.08
C ASP A 530 42.70 -40.45 13.24
N LYS A 531 43.16 -41.51 13.89
CA LYS A 531 44.10 -41.43 15.02
C LYS A 531 45.37 -40.62 14.75
N SER A 532 45.80 -40.50 13.49
CA SER A 532 46.99 -39.73 13.09
C SER A 532 46.93 -38.25 13.47
N VAL A 533 45.73 -37.72 13.74
CA VAL A 533 45.56 -36.32 14.14
C VAL A 533 45.82 -36.09 15.64
N PHE A 534 45.92 -37.15 16.45
CA PHE A 534 46.11 -37.10 17.91
C PHE A 534 47.56 -37.40 18.30
N VAL A 535 48.43 -36.38 18.21
CA VAL A 535 49.88 -36.52 18.41
C VAL A 535 50.35 -36.07 19.81
N ASN A 536 50.19 -36.92 20.83
CA ASN A 536 50.73 -36.75 22.20
C ASN A 536 50.51 -35.34 22.82
N SER A 537 49.43 -34.67 22.45
CA SER A 537 49.02 -33.35 22.94
C SER A 537 47.50 -33.28 23.08
N THR A 538 47.02 -32.15 23.61
CA THR A 538 45.61 -31.77 23.53
C THR A 538 45.25 -31.43 22.08
N THR A 539 44.13 -31.96 21.61
CA THR A 539 43.51 -31.68 20.32
C THR A 539 42.24 -30.89 20.56
N GLN A 540 42.03 -29.81 19.79
CA GLN A 540 40.86 -28.94 19.93
C GLN A 540 39.92 -29.09 18.73
N PHE A 541 38.64 -29.33 19.03
CA PHE A 541 37.54 -29.25 18.08
C PHE A 541 36.71 -28.01 18.41
N ALA A 542 36.69 -27.03 17.53
CA ALA A 542 35.81 -25.87 17.64
C ALA A 542 34.57 -26.12 16.76
N ILE A 543 33.44 -26.45 17.38
CA ILE A 543 32.16 -26.64 16.72
C ILE A 543 31.44 -25.28 16.69
N SER A 544 30.88 -24.89 15.56
CA SER A 544 30.05 -23.68 15.43
C SER A 544 28.75 -24.00 14.72
N ALA A 545 27.66 -23.43 15.22
CA ALA A 545 26.32 -23.59 14.69
C ALA A 545 25.71 -22.21 14.41
N VAL A 546 25.00 -22.08 13.31
CA VAL A 546 24.22 -20.90 12.91
C VAL A 546 22.82 -21.36 12.57
N ASP A 547 21.80 -20.76 13.19
CA ASP A 547 20.40 -21.05 12.83
C ASP A 547 19.99 -20.41 11.49
N ALA A 548 18.76 -20.67 11.06
CA ALA A 548 18.18 -20.17 9.82
C ALA A 548 18.04 -18.64 9.76
N ILE A 549 18.08 -17.98 10.91
CA ILE A 549 17.86 -16.52 11.06
C ILE A 549 19.20 -15.80 11.34
N GLY A 550 20.29 -16.55 11.53
CA GLY A 550 21.66 -16.08 11.65
C GLY A 550 22.21 -15.98 13.07
N ASN A 551 21.49 -16.45 14.12
CA ASN A 551 22.09 -16.49 15.45
C ASN A 551 23.14 -17.61 15.50
N SER A 552 24.31 -17.29 16.06
CA SER A 552 25.48 -18.16 16.00
C SER A 552 26.06 -18.47 17.38
N SER A 553 26.51 -19.71 17.58
CA SER A 553 27.27 -20.12 18.76
C SER A 553 28.52 -20.91 18.39
N SER A 554 29.42 -21.07 19.37
CA SER A 554 30.62 -21.89 19.22
C SER A 554 30.96 -22.60 20.53
N LYS A 555 31.38 -23.87 20.43
CA LYS A 555 31.85 -24.70 21.54
C LYS A 555 33.20 -25.31 21.21
N VAL A 556 34.16 -25.18 22.13
CA VAL A 556 35.45 -25.88 22.03
C VAL A 556 35.39 -27.16 22.87
N HIS A 557 35.68 -28.29 22.23
CA HIS A 557 35.86 -29.59 22.86
C HIS A 557 37.33 -29.99 22.80
N GLU A 558 37.91 -30.29 23.95
CA GLU A 558 39.31 -30.67 24.06
C GLU A 558 39.46 -32.17 24.30
N VAL A 559 40.34 -32.80 23.52
CA VAL A 559 40.63 -34.22 23.60
C VAL A 559 42.09 -34.42 23.94
N LEU A 560 42.35 -34.98 25.11
CA LEU A 560 43.69 -35.34 25.56
C LEU A 560 44.08 -36.71 24.98
N SER A 561 45.24 -36.77 24.32
CA SER A 561 45.84 -38.04 23.92
C SER A 561 46.33 -38.80 25.16
N ASP A 562 45.60 -39.82 25.61
CA ASP A 562 46.01 -40.68 26.72
C ASP A 562 46.79 -41.89 26.18
N THR A 563 48.10 -41.72 26.05
CA THR A 563 49.02 -42.78 25.63
C THR A 563 49.76 -43.42 26.81
N THR A 564 49.43 -43.01 28.04
CA THR A 564 50.14 -43.47 29.23
C THR A 564 49.66 -44.86 29.64
N ARG A 565 50.57 -45.83 29.69
CA ARG A 565 50.25 -47.14 30.28
C ARG A 565 50.09 -46.97 31.79
N PRO A 566 49.06 -47.57 32.42
CA PRO A 566 48.97 -47.57 33.87
C PRO A 566 50.24 -48.19 34.46
N THR A 567 50.83 -47.52 35.45
CA THR A 567 52.03 -48.02 36.12
C THR A 567 51.60 -48.92 37.27
N GLN A 568 51.94 -50.21 37.21
CA GLN A 568 51.71 -51.16 38.30
C GLN A 568 53.00 -51.30 39.11
N SER A 569 52.97 -50.91 40.39
CA SER A 569 54.10 -51.07 41.31
C SER A 569 53.77 -52.12 42.36
N VAL A 570 54.61 -53.15 42.50
CA VAL A 570 54.55 -54.13 43.58
C VAL A 570 55.65 -53.80 44.58
N SER A 571 55.30 -53.61 45.86
CA SER A 571 56.25 -53.35 46.94
C SER A 571 56.42 -54.58 47.83
N TYR A 572 57.66 -54.85 48.24
CA TYR A 572 58.00 -55.97 49.11
C TYR A 572 58.36 -55.48 50.52
N PRO A 573 57.96 -56.19 51.59
CA PRO A 573 58.13 -55.74 52.97
C PRO A 573 59.57 -55.64 53.51
N GLU A 574 60.63 -55.83 52.70
CA GLU A 574 62.06 -55.68 53.08
C GLU A 574 62.43 -56.18 54.50
N ALA A 575 61.91 -57.33 54.89
CA ALA A 575 62.04 -57.88 56.24
C ALA A 575 62.56 -59.32 56.21
N SER A 576 63.28 -59.73 57.25
CA SER A 576 63.67 -61.14 57.40
C SER A 576 62.44 -61.98 57.71
N MET A 577 62.20 -63.00 56.90
CA MET A 577 61.08 -63.93 57.04
C MET A 577 61.59 -65.37 57.05
N SER A 578 60.79 -66.28 57.61
CA SER A 578 61.09 -67.71 57.56
C SER A 578 60.66 -68.28 56.22
N PHE A 579 61.51 -69.09 55.60
CA PHE A 579 61.25 -69.79 54.35
C PHE A 579 61.60 -71.27 54.48
N ILE A 580 60.90 -72.09 53.71
CA ILE A 580 61.21 -73.48 53.46
C ILE A 580 61.98 -73.58 52.15
N LYS A 581 63.18 -74.19 52.18
CA LYS A 581 63.94 -74.60 51.00
C LYS A 581 63.99 -76.12 50.88
N ILE A 582 64.05 -76.62 49.65
CA ILE A 582 64.29 -78.04 49.38
C ILE A 582 65.77 -78.22 49.02
N ILE A 583 66.57 -78.74 49.95
CA ILE A 583 68.01 -78.97 49.77
C ILE A 583 68.26 -80.47 49.85
N ASN A 584 68.85 -81.06 48.82
CA ASN A 584 69.13 -82.51 48.73
C ASN A 584 67.90 -83.39 49.01
N ASN A 585 66.74 -83.03 48.43
CA ASN A 585 65.44 -83.69 48.67
C ASN A 585 64.95 -83.66 50.14
N ALA A 586 65.53 -82.81 50.99
CA ALA A 586 65.10 -82.61 52.36
C ALA A 586 64.59 -81.17 52.58
N ARG A 587 63.51 -81.05 53.34
CA ARG A 587 62.91 -79.78 53.74
C ARG A 587 63.77 -79.12 54.81
N GLN A 588 64.20 -77.89 54.59
CA GLN A 588 64.93 -77.09 55.58
C GLN A 588 64.29 -75.72 55.74
N GLU A 589 64.13 -75.29 56.99
CA GLU A 589 63.69 -73.95 57.33
C GLU A 589 64.90 -73.01 57.41
N VAL A 590 64.82 -71.87 56.72
CA VAL A 590 65.86 -70.84 56.67
C VAL A 590 65.25 -69.47 56.90
N ILE A 591 65.94 -68.59 57.62
CA ILE A 591 65.53 -67.19 57.78
C ILE A 591 66.33 -66.35 56.78
N GLU A 592 65.64 -65.71 55.85
CA GLU A 592 66.24 -64.89 54.80
C GLU A 592 65.45 -63.59 54.61
N ARG A 593 66.07 -62.59 53.98
CA ARG A 593 65.37 -61.33 53.66
C ARG A 593 64.28 -61.60 52.61
N TYR A 594 63.09 -61.04 52.83
CA TYR A 594 61.96 -61.03 51.89
C TYR A 594 61.96 -59.68 51.18
N ASP A 595 62.49 -59.67 49.97
CA ASP A 595 62.62 -58.52 49.10
C ASP A 595 62.31 -58.91 47.65
N SER A 596 62.55 -58.01 46.69
CA SER A 596 62.26 -58.25 45.28
C SER A 596 63.01 -59.45 44.69
N SER A 597 64.14 -59.86 45.27
CA SER A 597 64.91 -61.03 44.83
C SER A 597 64.32 -62.36 45.33
N SER A 598 63.37 -62.31 46.28
CA SER A 598 62.68 -63.49 46.80
C SER A 598 61.58 -64.02 45.88
N PHE A 599 61.25 -63.30 44.80
CA PHE A 599 60.29 -63.71 43.80
C PHE A 599 60.99 -64.31 42.57
N SER A 600 60.63 -65.53 42.23
CA SER A 600 60.97 -66.20 40.97
C SER A 600 59.70 -66.63 40.25
N ALA A 601 59.83 -67.06 38.98
CA ALA A 601 58.73 -67.76 38.32
C ALA A 601 58.36 -69.01 39.15
N ILE A 602 57.07 -69.36 39.21
CA ILE A 602 56.60 -70.46 40.09
C ILE A 602 57.28 -71.80 39.78
N GLU A 603 57.71 -71.98 38.52
CA GLU A 603 58.42 -73.16 38.03
C GLU A 603 59.89 -73.21 38.47
N GLU A 604 60.45 -72.08 38.86
CA GLU A 604 61.84 -71.91 39.32
C GLU A 604 61.93 -71.70 40.84
N ALA A 605 60.81 -71.78 41.56
CA ALA A 605 60.77 -71.58 42.99
C ALA A 605 61.34 -72.79 43.74
N ASP A 606 62.51 -72.62 44.36
CA ASP A 606 63.16 -73.59 45.25
C ASP A 606 63.04 -73.20 46.75
N LYS A 607 62.34 -72.10 47.00
CA LYS A 607 62.17 -71.43 48.30
C LYS A 607 60.72 -70.94 48.45
N PHE A 608 60.08 -71.27 49.56
CA PHE A 608 58.67 -70.95 49.83
C PHE A 608 58.54 -70.27 51.18
N LEU A 609 57.74 -69.21 51.30
CA LEU A 609 57.57 -68.51 52.58
C LEU A 609 56.88 -69.45 53.58
N ASN A 610 57.50 -69.65 54.75
CA ASN A 610 56.96 -70.51 55.80
C ASN A 610 55.94 -69.72 56.63
N ILE A 611 54.69 -69.70 56.19
CA ILE A 611 53.60 -69.00 56.87
C ILE A 611 52.54 -70.01 57.34
N PRO A 612 52.05 -69.90 58.58
CA PRO A 612 50.87 -70.64 59.01
C PRO A 612 49.68 -70.36 58.08
N TYR A 613 49.02 -71.42 57.61
CA TYR A 613 47.93 -71.32 56.63
C TYR A 613 46.83 -70.33 57.05
N GLY A 614 46.41 -70.35 58.32
CA GLY A 614 45.40 -69.42 58.83
C GLY A 614 45.80 -67.96 58.66
N TYR A 615 47.08 -67.64 58.93
CA TYR A 615 47.60 -66.28 58.79
C TYR A 615 47.69 -65.85 57.32
N ALA A 616 48.13 -66.74 56.43
CA ALA A 616 48.17 -66.47 54.99
C ALA A 616 46.76 -66.25 54.41
N LYS A 617 45.79 -67.09 54.80
CA LYS A 617 44.38 -66.97 54.39
C LYS A 617 43.77 -65.64 54.86
N ASP A 618 43.91 -65.30 56.13
CA ASP A 618 43.33 -64.09 56.70
C ASP A 618 43.94 -62.83 56.05
N GLY A 619 45.25 -62.81 55.80
CA GLY A 619 45.92 -61.72 55.11
C GLY A 619 45.45 -61.55 53.65
N LEU A 620 45.28 -62.65 52.91
CA LEU A 620 44.78 -62.62 51.54
C LEU A 620 43.31 -62.18 51.47
N LEU A 621 42.44 -62.67 52.35
CA LEU A 621 41.03 -62.24 52.43
C LEU A 621 40.89 -60.75 52.78
N ALA A 622 41.79 -60.22 53.62
CA ALA A 622 41.80 -58.80 53.94
C ALA A 622 42.16 -57.91 52.73
N MET A 623 42.96 -58.42 51.79
CA MET A 623 43.32 -57.69 50.56
C MET A 623 42.40 -57.96 49.38
N GLN A 624 41.82 -59.16 49.30
CA GLN A 624 40.96 -59.63 48.22
C GLN A 624 39.79 -60.43 48.81
N PRO A 625 38.69 -59.77 49.20
CA PRO A 625 37.59 -60.38 49.95
C PRO A 625 36.81 -61.47 49.17
N SER A 626 36.98 -61.55 47.86
CA SER A 626 36.23 -62.43 46.95
C SER A 626 36.97 -63.70 46.55
N ILE A 627 38.18 -63.95 47.06
CA ILE A 627 38.92 -65.19 46.76
C ILE A 627 38.26 -66.39 47.45
N ASP A 628 37.89 -67.39 46.66
CA ASP A 628 37.38 -68.68 47.15
C ASP A 628 38.55 -69.63 47.48
N PHE A 629 38.70 -69.94 48.75
CA PHE A 629 39.76 -70.81 49.26
C PHE A 629 39.40 -72.30 49.20
N ASP A 630 38.20 -72.67 48.76
CA ASP A 630 37.78 -74.07 48.64
C ASP A 630 38.58 -74.85 47.57
N ASN A 631 39.28 -74.13 46.67
CA ASN A 631 40.22 -74.71 45.71
C ASN A 631 41.61 -75.04 46.28
N PHE A 632 41.93 -74.60 47.52
CA PHE A 632 43.20 -74.92 48.17
C PHE A 632 43.02 -76.16 49.05
N ASN A 633 43.66 -77.27 48.67
CA ASN A 633 43.58 -78.51 49.43
C ASN A 633 44.26 -78.36 50.81
N LYS A 634 43.43 -78.24 51.84
CA LYS A 634 43.84 -78.07 53.24
C LYS A 634 44.79 -79.20 53.72
N GLU A 635 44.55 -80.45 53.32
CA GLU A 635 45.39 -81.58 53.73
C GLU A 635 46.79 -81.52 53.11
N ILE A 636 46.93 -81.10 51.84
CA ILE A 636 48.24 -80.97 51.17
C ILE A 636 49.07 -79.83 51.78
N LEU A 637 48.43 -78.78 52.27
CA LEU A 637 49.09 -77.61 52.84
C LEU A 637 49.45 -77.80 54.32
N ASP A 638 48.65 -78.55 55.10
CA ASP A 638 48.98 -78.91 56.49
C ASP A 638 50.10 -79.99 56.57
N ILE A 639 50.25 -80.85 55.55
CA ILE A 639 51.40 -81.78 55.43
C ILE A 639 52.73 -81.04 55.22
N ASN A 640 52.68 -79.80 54.72
CA ASN A 640 53.84 -78.93 54.48
C ASN A 640 54.09 -77.93 55.62
N GLN A 641 53.56 -78.15 56.83
CA GLN A 641 53.96 -77.45 58.07
C GLN A 641 55.12 -78.16 58.78
#